data_AF-A0A6V8MW76-F1
#
_entry.id   AF-A0A6V8MW76-F1
#
_cell.length_a   1.000
_cell.length_b   1.000
_cell.length_c   1.000
_cell.angle_alpha   90.00
_cell.angle_beta   90.00
_cell.angle_gamma   90.00
#
_symmetry.space_group_name_H-M   'P 1'
#
loop_
_entity.id
_entity.type
_entity.pdbx_description
1 polymer ?
#
loop_
_entity_poly.entity_id
_entity_poly.type
_entity_poly.pdbx_seq_one_letter_code
_entity_poly.pdbx_strand_id
1 'polypeptide(L)'
;MDEYVWLNRRVDRGGIVWATVGSLAVHTLLFFVLSSAAIYYPQTGTSARFDILWLSPSSLPMAATATPDKASAAPASSPTAELPVSTLATVNPPAAEPDAAAEADLPDQPAEAAAGEPRVEMVAAKANAGKPKQPAPGPKKTPVLLPKVQADQQEEDTAEGGEPETPPPDPAEEAKAREEAERKKLAALQAEQERQAEEEAKRQRKVAEKQEAERKAAEKKEAERKAAETAKAKAEQEKIARDKALQERKAAEKARQEKLALERENAAAEKAERERKAAEAKRAEQELHDKRQAELQRRVAERAKQERLVRERERVAAEKAEQERRAAAAQAEQEQQEKREAERERVAAEQARADQAARERAQLAAEKARQEREAAAERKRLAEQALQEKRKAEQERKAAQRAEAERLAREREQQEAEKAEQRRQAAAEKKRLAEEALQEKRKAEQERKAAQRAEAERLAREREQQEAEKAEQRRQAAAEKKRLAEQALQEKRKAEQERKAAQRAEAERLARERAQQEAGKTEQRRQAAAEKKRLAEQALQEKRKAEQERKAAQRAEAERAAHERERLAAEKQEQQRQAAAEKKRVAEQALQEKRKAEQERLAALKAQQEKQAKERAQAAAAKAELARLAVAEKKRVEQEQQERRRAEAERLAALRAQAEQLARERLAAEKAEQARRTAVAAAGQLPAAAKPVEAKKETAGPRPSEKPPEEKGLVIPSIHGDLKLIVAGAHDVKLSVSFKEYPKSKRGRALTRNESRREKQLSPIVVKTPEKTREAIIEKTGEGIYTFAVETEGKEPAPLRFTLKVYEQSKAAKTKQLGARTITGKGVVARVLMPEGILWEDDEAFTGTMQDSEGITKFNADTGLVWKEYAQ
;
A
#
# COMPACT_ATOMS: atom_id res chain seq x y z
N MET A 1 -11.08 24.18 56.97
CA MET A 1 -12.50 24.15 56.55
C MET A 1 -12.48 24.37 55.06
N ASP A 2 -12.72 23.35 54.25
CA ASP A 2 -12.87 23.45 52.80
C ASP A 2 -13.77 22.30 52.34
N GLU A 3 -14.88 22.61 51.67
CA GLU A 3 -15.90 21.61 51.30
C GLU A 3 -15.69 21.09 49.88
N TYR A 4 -15.34 19.80 49.74
CA TYR A 4 -15.33 19.13 48.44
C TYR A 4 -16.74 18.69 48.03
N VAL A 5 -17.54 19.65 47.56
CA VAL A 5 -18.92 19.41 47.09
C VAL A 5 -18.93 18.63 45.78
N TRP A 6 -19.13 17.31 45.86
CA TRP A 6 -19.31 16.43 44.70
C TRP A 6 -20.69 16.66 44.04
N LEU A 7 -20.75 17.53 43.02
CA LEU A 7 -21.94 17.69 42.17
C LEU A 7 -22.16 16.44 41.29
N ASN A 8 -22.85 15.44 41.85
CA ASN A 8 -23.26 14.23 41.13
C ASN A 8 -24.44 14.51 40.19
N ARG A 9 -24.17 15.27 39.11
CA ARG A 9 -25.17 15.71 38.13
C ARG A 9 -25.67 14.52 37.33
N ARG A 10 -26.84 13.98 37.70
CA ARG A 10 -27.54 12.93 36.94
C ARG A 10 -27.70 13.36 35.48
N VAL A 11 -26.95 12.74 34.58
CA VAL A 11 -27.12 12.95 33.14
C VAL A 11 -28.43 12.28 32.73
N ASP A 12 -29.38 13.09 32.24
CA ASP A 12 -30.67 12.57 31.80
C ASP A 12 -30.47 11.61 30.61
N ARG A 13 -30.99 10.39 30.75
CA ARG A 13 -30.91 9.36 29.70
C ARG A 13 -31.61 9.80 28.41
N GLY A 14 -32.64 10.64 28.51
CA GLY A 14 -33.28 11.27 27.35
C GLY A 14 -32.29 12.12 26.55
N GLY A 15 -31.46 12.92 27.22
CA GLY A 15 -30.47 13.78 26.57
C GLY A 15 -29.42 13.01 25.76
N ILE A 16 -28.97 11.85 26.26
CA ILE A 16 -28.02 10.98 25.54
C ILE A 16 -28.67 10.37 24.28
N VAL A 17 -29.94 9.95 24.37
CA VAL A 17 -30.67 9.39 23.22
C VAL A 17 -30.93 10.48 22.17
N TRP A 18 -31.34 11.68 22.56
CA TRP A 18 -31.50 12.80 21.62
C TRP A 18 -30.17 13.25 20.98
N ALA A 19 -29.07 13.24 21.73
CA ALA A 19 -27.75 13.55 21.17
C ALA A 19 -27.27 12.50 20.15
N THR A 20 -27.52 11.21 20.38
CA THR A 20 -27.15 10.15 19.43
C THR A 20 -28.05 10.16 18.18
N VAL A 21 -29.36 10.37 18.32
CA VAL A 21 -30.29 10.52 17.19
C VAL A 21 -29.95 11.77 16.36
N GLY A 22 -29.69 12.91 17.01
CA GLY A 22 -29.28 14.15 16.33
C GLY A 22 -27.95 13.99 15.57
N SER A 23 -26.95 13.36 16.19
CA SER A 23 -25.69 13.04 15.53
C SER A 23 -25.89 12.14 14.30
N LEU A 24 -26.73 11.11 14.41
CA LEU A 24 -27.03 10.21 13.31
C LEU A 24 -27.71 10.93 12.13
N ALA A 25 -28.64 11.85 12.41
CA ALA A 25 -29.32 12.67 11.41
C ALA A 25 -28.35 13.65 10.70
N VAL A 26 -27.40 14.26 11.42
CA VAL A 26 -26.36 15.10 10.81
C VAL A 26 -25.45 14.28 9.90
N HIS A 27 -25.05 13.08 10.32
CA HIS A 27 -24.18 12.21 9.51
C HIS A 27 -24.89 11.67 8.26
N THR A 28 -26.18 11.31 8.31
CA THR A 28 -26.92 10.89 7.11
C THR A 28 -27.15 12.05 6.15
N LEU A 29 -27.43 13.26 6.64
CA LEU A 29 -27.51 14.47 5.80
C LEU A 29 -26.17 14.75 5.11
N LEU A 30 -25.06 14.72 5.86
CA LEU A 30 -23.70 14.94 5.33
C LEU A 30 -23.33 13.89 4.26
N PHE A 31 -23.62 12.62 4.52
CA PHE A 31 -23.41 11.54 3.57
C PHE A 31 -24.25 11.70 2.29
N PHE A 32 -25.49 12.17 2.41
CA PHE A 32 -26.36 12.45 1.26
C PHE A 32 -25.84 13.61 0.40
N VAL A 33 -25.33 14.67 1.04
CA VAL A 33 -24.68 15.81 0.34
C VAL A 33 -23.43 15.37 -0.41
N LEU A 34 -22.52 14.60 0.23
CA LEU A 34 -21.31 14.09 -0.44
C LEU A 34 -21.66 13.11 -1.57
N SER A 35 -22.65 12.24 -1.38
CA SER A 35 -23.10 11.29 -2.42
C SER A 35 -23.74 12.02 -3.62
N SER A 36 -24.47 13.11 -3.37
CA SER A 36 -25.07 13.93 -4.43
C SER A 36 -24.02 14.64 -5.27
N ALA A 37 -22.95 15.15 -4.63
CA ALA A 37 -21.84 15.81 -5.33
C ALA A 37 -21.10 14.87 -6.29
N ALA A 38 -20.97 13.58 -5.93
CA ALA A 38 -20.30 12.58 -6.77
C ALA A 38 -21.07 12.21 -8.06
N ILE A 39 -22.37 12.53 -8.15
CA ILE A 39 -23.21 12.23 -9.33
C ILE A 39 -23.18 13.39 -10.35
N TYR A 40 -22.88 14.62 -9.91
CA TYR A 40 -22.93 15.83 -10.75
C TYR A 40 -21.58 16.31 -11.30
N TYR A 41 -20.46 15.68 -10.93
CA TYR A 41 -19.13 15.98 -11.48
C TYR A 41 -18.52 14.78 -12.22
N PRO A 42 -18.66 14.69 -13.56
CA PRO A 42 -17.87 13.75 -14.35
C PRO A 42 -16.38 14.14 -14.30
N GLN A 43 -15.49 13.15 -14.24
CA GLN A 43 -14.04 13.40 -14.17
C GLN A 43 -13.47 13.86 -15.52
N THR A 44 -13.45 15.17 -15.78
CA THR A 44 -12.54 15.79 -16.76
C THR A 44 -11.16 15.94 -16.11
N GLY A 45 -10.21 15.08 -16.49
CA GLY A 45 -8.86 15.12 -15.95
C GLY A 45 -7.98 16.19 -16.58
N THR A 46 -7.45 17.11 -15.78
CA THR A 46 -6.08 17.66 -15.94
C THR A 46 -5.60 18.32 -14.65
N SER A 47 -4.31 18.18 -14.40
CA SER A 47 -3.50 18.69 -13.29
C SER A 47 -3.93 20.03 -12.64
N ALA A 48 -4.51 19.97 -11.45
CA ALA A 48 -4.60 21.09 -10.51
C ALA A 48 -4.26 20.62 -9.08
N ARG A 49 -3.50 21.43 -8.33
CA ARG A 49 -3.13 21.14 -6.93
C ARG A 49 -4.31 21.46 -6.00
N PHE A 50 -4.60 20.56 -5.05
CA PHE A 50 -5.56 20.79 -3.97
C PHE A 50 -4.82 20.96 -2.63
N ASP A 51 -4.69 22.18 -2.15
CA ASP A 51 -4.23 22.46 -0.79
C ASP A 51 -5.38 22.29 0.22
N ILE A 52 -5.26 21.31 1.10
CA ILE A 52 -6.26 21.03 2.14
C ILE A 52 -5.88 21.81 3.42
N LEU A 53 -6.39 23.04 3.52
CA LEU A 53 -6.25 23.87 4.71
C LEU A 53 -7.13 23.38 5.86
N TRP A 54 -6.51 23.02 6.98
CA TRP A 54 -7.20 22.77 8.25
C TRP A 54 -7.72 24.09 8.85
N LEU A 55 -8.99 24.14 9.21
CA LEU A 55 -9.52 25.19 10.09
C LEU A 55 -9.55 24.69 11.54
N SER A 56 -8.86 25.41 12.43
CA SER A 56 -8.93 25.22 13.87
C SER A 56 -9.93 26.20 14.50
N PRO A 57 -10.96 25.74 15.25
CA PRO A 57 -11.95 26.63 15.86
C PRO A 57 -11.44 27.19 17.19
N SER A 58 -10.85 28.40 17.20
CA SER A 58 -10.33 29.02 18.43
C SER A 58 -10.25 30.56 18.37
N SER A 59 -11.40 31.24 18.31
CA SER A 59 -11.53 32.64 18.78
C SER A 59 -13.00 33.09 18.79
N LEU A 60 -13.60 33.17 19.98
CA LEU A 60 -14.80 33.98 20.26
C LEU A 60 -14.43 34.97 21.38
N PRO A 61 -14.66 36.28 21.22
CA PRO A 61 -14.40 37.25 22.28
C PRO A 61 -15.52 37.21 23.33
N MET A 62 -15.14 37.16 24.61
CA MET A 62 -16.04 37.47 25.72
C MET A 62 -15.73 38.88 26.22
N ALA A 63 -16.79 39.65 26.52
CA ALA A 63 -16.66 41.00 27.04
C ALA A 63 -16.26 40.99 28.53
N ALA A 64 -15.49 41.98 28.96
CA ALA A 64 -15.16 42.23 30.36
C ALA A 64 -15.78 43.57 30.80
N THR A 65 -16.38 43.58 32.00
CA THR A 65 -16.98 44.76 32.63
C THR A 65 -15.93 45.59 33.40
N ALA A 66 -16.32 46.79 33.85
CA ALA A 66 -15.39 47.86 34.20
C ALA A 66 -15.19 48.09 35.71
N THR A 67 -14.17 48.93 36.02
CA THR A 67 -13.97 49.77 37.24
C THR A 67 -13.70 49.10 38.60
N PRO A 68 -13.08 49.81 39.59
CA PRO A 68 -12.37 51.11 39.54
C PRO A 68 -10.99 51.16 40.25
N ASP A 69 -10.29 52.29 40.04
CA ASP A 69 -9.35 53.03 40.93
C ASP A 69 -8.31 52.32 41.84
N LYS A 70 -7.03 52.72 41.62
CA LYS A 70 -6.32 53.59 42.59
C LYS A 70 -5.16 54.37 41.93
N ALA A 71 -4.93 55.61 42.37
CA ALA A 71 -3.94 56.53 41.77
C ALA A 71 -2.58 56.57 42.49
N SER A 72 -1.53 57.03 41.79
CA SER A 72 -0.53 57.97 42.35
C SER A 72 0.36 58.66 41.29
N ALA A 73 0.53 59.98 41.46
CA ALA A 73 1.63 60.87 41.09
C ALA A 73 2.45 60.72 39.76
N ALA A 74 2.49 61.82 39.00
CA ALA A 74 3.64 62.24 38.18
C ALA A 74 4.58 63.16 39.01
N PRO A 75 5.70 63.69 38.47
CA PRO A 75 5.59 64.94 37.69
C PRO A 75 6.54 65.08 36.46
N ALA A 76 6.30 66.16 35.72
CA ALA A 76 6.92 66.54 34.44
C ALA A 76 8.41 66.92 34.46
N SER A 77 9.04 66.92 33.27
CA SER A 77 9.58 68.17 32.68
C SER A 77 9.94 68.03 31.19
N SER A 78 9.59 69.05 30.41
CA SER A 78 10.26 69.44 29.14
C SER A 78 10.97 70.78 29.41
N PRO A 79 11.87 71.29 28.54
CA PRO A 79 11.39 72.17 27.45
C PRO A 79 12.33 72.29 26.21
N THR A 80 11.90 73.11 25.22
CA THR A 80 12.72 74.00 24.35
C THR A 80 13.77 73.38 23.38
N ALA A 81 13.92 73.83 22.11
CA ALA A 81 13.11 74.60 21.16
C ALA A 81 13.78 74.59 19.76
N GLU A 82 13.30 75.48 18.87
CA GLU A 82 13.95 76.08 17.68
C GLU A 82 13.71 75.46 16.28
N LEU A 83 13.42 76.37 15.35
CA LEU A 83 13.44 76.26 13.89
C LEU A 83 14.57 77.16 13.39
N PRO A 84 15.14 76.94 12.19
CA PRO A 84 14.88 77.96 11.16
C PRO A 84 14.83 77.49 9.69
N VAL A 85 13.91 78.13 8.95
CA VAL A 85 14.01 78.84 7.64
C VAL A 85 15.02 78.40 6.55
N SER A 86 14.55 78.50 5.29
CA SER A 86 15.16 78.14 4.00
C SER A 86 16.35 78.97 3.48
N THR A 87 17.12 78.40 2.53
CA THR A 87 17.77 79.00 1.32
C THR A 87 18.36 77.83 0.49
N LEU A 88 18.13 77.61 -0.83
CA LEU A 88 18.33 78.37 -2.09
C LEU A 88 19.72 78.23 -2.77
N ALA A 89 19.83 77.33 -3.76
CA ALA A 89 20.65 77.36 -5.00
C ALA A 89 20.49 75.99 -5.72
N THR A 90 20.25 75.77 -7.03
CA THR A 90 20.44 76.50 -8.31
C THR A 90 21.75 76.15 -9.06
N VAL A 91 21.65 75.30 -10.10
CA VAL A 91 22.33 75.38 -11.43
C VAL A 91 21.38 74.73 -12.48
N ASN A 92 21.55 75.08 -13.78
CA ASN A 92 20.60 74.86 -14.89
C ASN A 92 21.08 73.80 -15.95
N PRO A 93 20.33 73.52 -17.05
CA PRO A 93 20.59 72.45 -18.05
C PRO A 93 21.44 72.91 -19.26
N PRO A 94 21.45 72.24 -20.45
CA PRO A 94 20.45 72.54 -21.51
C PRO A 94 20.14 71.42 -22.56
N ALA A 95 19.24 71.75 -23.51
CA ALA A 95 19.04 71.25 -24.90
C ALA A 95 18.69 69.74 -25.15
N ALA A 96 17.82 69.29 -26.07
CA ALA A 96 17.07 69.80 -27.25
C ALA A 96 17.60 69.39 -28.66
N GLU A 97 16.80 68.55 -29.34
CA GLU A 97 16.36 68.65 -30.78
C GLU A 97 17.37 68.59 -31.96
N PRO A 98 16.93 68.41 -33.24
CA PRO A 98 15.81 67.59 -33.80
C PRO A 98 16.22 66.81 -35.11
N ASP A 99 15.24 66.55 -36.01
CA ASP A 99 15.35 66.27 -37.47
C ASP A 99 15.90 64.91 -38.00
N ALA A 100 15.52 64.40 -39.19
CA ALA A 100 14.31 64.60 -40.04
C ALA A 100 14.24 63.56 -41.21
N ALA A 101 13.03 63.39 -41.78
CA ALA A 101 12.70 62.81 -43.11
C ALA A 101 12.99 61.29 -43.35
N ALA A 102 12.40 60.60 -44.35
CA ALA A 102 11.52 61.02 -45.45
C ALA A 102 10.45 59.96 -45.85
N GLU A 103 9.39 60.43 -46.54
CA GLU A 103 8.61 59.83 -47.66
C GLU A 103 8.36 58.28 -47.73
N ALA A 104 7.10 57.82 -47.70
CA ALA A 104 6.21 57.51 -48.85
C ALA A 104 6.34 56.02 -49.33
N ASP A 105 5.42 55.38 -50.06
CA ASP A 105 4.15 55.81 -50.69
C ASP A 105 3.12 54.65 -50.77
N LEU A 106 1.90 54.93 -51.26
CA LEU A 106 0.93 53.99 -51.85
C LEU A 106 1.19 53.87 -53.38
N PRO A 107 0.72 52.84 -54.17
CA PRO A 107 -0.71 52.50 -54.29
C PRO A 107 -1.10 51.08 -54.81
N ASP A 108 -2.42 50.90 -54.98
CA ASP A 108 -3.23 50.11 -55.94
C ASP A 108 -2.89 48.72 -56.57
N GLN A 109 -3.97 48.14 -57.10
CA GLN A 109 -4.15 46.87 -57.86
C GLN A 109 -3.74 47.03 -59.37
N PRO A 110 -3.82 46.02 -60.31
CA PRO A 110 -4.65 44.78 -60.27
C PRO A 110 -4.18 43.48 -61.02
N ALA A 111 -5.05 42.46 -60.96
CA ALA A 111 -5.47 41.53 -62.03
C ALA A 111 -4.76 40.18 -62.37
N GLU A 112 -5.64 39.25 -62.81
CA GLU A 112 -5.52 38.09 -63.73
C GLU A 112 -4.96 36.67 -63.36
N ALA A 113 -5.93 35.73 -63.32
CA ALA A 113 -6.08 34.56 -64.22
C ALA A 113 -5.53 33.14 -63.88
N ALA A 114 -6.31 32.15 -64.38
CA ALA A 114 -6.07 30.71 -64.56
C ALA A 114 -5.88 29.79 -63.31
N ALA A 115 -6.05 28.46 -63.40
CA ALA A 115 -7.03 27.57 -64.07
C ALA A 115 -6.72 26.09 -63.70
N GLY A 116 -7.72 25.18 -63.75
CA GLY A 116 -7.48 23.73 -63.89
C GLY A 116 -8.24 22.78 -62.94
N GLU A 117 -9.02 21.86 -63.51
CA GLU A 117 -9.49 20.62 -62.84
C GLU A 117 -8.40 19.52 -62.90
N PRO A 118 -8.68 18.29 -62.42
CA PRO A 118 -9.07 17.29 -63.42
C PRO A 118 -10.14 16.25 -63.02
N ARG A 119 -10.89 15.85 -64.05
CA ARG A 119 -11.62 14.57 -64.24
C ARG A 119 -10.78 13.71 -65.24
N VAL A 120 -10.92 12.42 -65.57
CA VAL A 120 -12.00 11.40 -65.75
C VAL A 120 -11.29 9.99 -65.79
N GLU A 121 -11.86 8.77 -65.83
CA GLU A 121 -13.20 8.13 -65.72
C GLU A 121 -12.97 6.59 -65.48
N MET A 122 -14.00 5.82 -65.09
CA MET A 122 -14.07 4.32 -65.21
C MET A 122 -13.10 3.46 -64.33
N VAL A 123 -13.30 2.14 -64.09
CA VAL A 123 -14.03 1.05 -64.80
C VAL A 123 -15.04 0.30 -63.90
N ALA A 124 -16.05 -0.35 -64.49
CA ALA A 124 -17.16 -1.03 -63.80
C ALA A 124 -16.97 -2.54 -63.54
N ALA A 125 -17.71 -3.08 -62.56
CA ALA A 125 -17.95 -4.52 -62.36
C ALA A 125 -19.42 -4.78 -61.95
N LYS A 126 -19.97 -5.96 -62.26
CA LYS A 126 -21.43 -6.20 -62.31
C LYS A 126 -21.86 -7.58 -61.78
N ALA A 127 -22.49 -7.63 -60.61
CA ALA A 127 -23.31 -8.75 -60.12
C ALA A 127 -24.36 -8.19 -59.12
N ASN A 128 -25.68 -8.38 -59.16
CA ASN A 128 -26.65 -9.32 -59.78
C ASN A 128 -27.30 -10.28 -58.76
N ALA A 129 -28.64 -10.28 -58.75
CA ALA A 129 -29.60 -11.22 -58.16
C ALA A 129 -29.56 -11.55 -56.65
N GLY A 130 -30.76 -11.57 -56.01
CA GLY A 130 -31.03 -12.48 -54.89
C GLY A 130 -31.76 -11.96 -53.64
N LYS A 131 -33.06 -11.61 -53.73
CA LYS A 131 -33.96 -11.70 -52.55
C LYS A 131 -35.43 -11.97 -52.95
N PRO A 132 -36.20 -12.78 -52.19
CA PRO A 132 -37.37 -13.47 -52.73
C PRO A 132 -38.73 -12.77 -52.50
N LYS A 133 -39.72 -13.29 -53.22
CA LYS A 133 -41.11 -12.81 -53.31
C LYS A 133 -42.01 -13.53 -52.29
N GLN A 134 -42.79 -12.78 -51.50
CA GLN A 134 -43.93 -13.30 -50.71
C GLN A 134 -45.25 -12.65 -51.18
N PRO A 135 -46.35 -13.41 -51.36
CA PRO A 135 -47.61 -12.88 -51.90
C PRO A 135 -48.76 -12.76 -50.86
N ALA A 136 -49.91 -12.25 -51.36
CA ALA A 136 -51.25 -12.22 -50.76
C ALA A 136 -51.59 -11.04 -49.81
N PRO A 137 -52.89 -10.68 -49.66
CA PRO A 137 -53.99 -10.70 -50.64
C PRO A 137 -54.81 -9.39 -50.70
N GLY A 138 -55.58 -9.17 -51.78
CA GLY A 138 -56.50 -8.02 -51.93
C GLY A 138 -57.82 -8.40 -52.62
N PRO A 139 -59.00 -8.23 -51.98
CA PRO A 139 -60.29 -8.64 -52.56
C PRO A 139 -61.21 -7.48 -53.01
N LYS A 140 -61.87 -7.69 -54.16
CA LYS A 140 -63.19 -7.15 -54.59
C LYS A 140 -63.43 -5.63 -54.64
N LYS A 141 -63.83 -5.15 -55.83
CA LYS A 141 -65.04 -4.31 -56.04
C LYS A 141 -65.49 -4.30 -57.51
N THR A 142 -66.80 -4.28 -57.72
CA THR A 142 -67.57 -3.98 -58.96
C THR A 142 -68.24 -2.60 -58.77
N PRO A 143 -69.12 -2.06 -59.66
CA PRO A 143 -69.59 -2.45 -61.02
C PRO A 143 -69.48 -1.28 -62.07
N VAL A 144 -70.25 -1.33 -63.19
CA VAL A 144 -70.98 -0.21 -63.90
C VAL A 144 -70.95 -0.23 -65.48
N LEU A 145 -72.15 -0.16 -66.10
CA LEU A 145 -72.61 0.28 -67.47
C LEU A 145 -72.02 -0.26 -68.82
N LEU A 146 -72.90 -0.91 -69.64
CA LEU A 146 -73.53 -0.51 -70.94
C LEU A 146 -72.84 0.46 -71.97
N PRO A 147 -73.21 0.54 -73.30
CA PRO A 147 -74.25 -0.19 -74.10
C PRO A 147 -73.95 -0.57 -75.61
N LYS A 148 -74.95 -1.20 -76.28
CA LYS A 148 -75.54 -0.90 -77.63
C LYS A 148 -75.23 -1.71 -78.95
N VAL A 149 -76.32 -2.04 -79.69
CA VAL A 149 -76.50 -2.27 -81.17
C VAL A 149 -75.89 -3.60 -81.72
N GLN A 150 -76.49 -4.35 -82.68
CA GLN A 150 -77.47 -4.05 -83.75
C GLN A 150 -78.87 -4.76 -83.70
N ALA A 151 -79.35 -5.43 -84.77
CA ALA A 151 -80.77 -5.61 -85.14
C ALA A 151 -81.05 -6.80 -86.12
N ASP A 152 -82.12 -6.68 -86.95
CA ASP A 152 -82.72 -7.59 -87.96
C ASP A 152 -83.54 -8.78 -87.40
N GLN A 153 -84.90 -8.74 -87.42
CA GLN A 153 -85.89 -8.77 -88.53
C GLN A 153 -86.15 -10.19 -89.08
N GLN A 154 -87.35 -10.65 -89.47
CA GLN A 154 -88.78 -10.45 -89.11
C GLN A 154 -89.60 -11.42 -90.01
N GLU A 155 -90.93 -11.36 -89.95
CA GLU A 155 -91.99 -12.19 -90.60
C GLU A 155 -91.93 -12.33 -92.17
N GLU A 156 -92.83 -12.98 -92.94
CA GLU A 156 -94.27 -13.32 -92.76
C GLU A 156 -94.81 -14.39 -93.77
N ASP A 157 -96.04 -14.86 -93.52
CA ASP A 157 -97.12 -15.29 -94.46
C ASP A 157 -97.06 -16.57 -95.36
N THR A 158 -98.08 -16.70 -96.23
CA THR A 158 -98.80 -17.97 -96.58
C THR A 158 -99.24 -18.05 -98.08
N ALA A 159 -99.76 -19.23 -98.50
CA ALA A 159 -100.54 -19.50 -99.74
C ALA A 159 -99.73 -19.58 -101.07
N GLU A 160 -100.21 -20.12 -102.22
CA GLU A 160 -101.47 -20.80 -102.61
C GLU A 160 -101.27 -21.69 -103.89
N GLY A 161 -102.30 -22.44 -104.31
CA GLY A 161 -102.61 -22.73 -105.73
C GLY A 161 -102.34 -24.13 -106.31
N GLY A 162 -103.31 -24.71 -107.07
CA GLY A 162 -103.06 -25.92 -107.89
C GLY A 162 -104.24 -26.83 -108.33
N GLU A 163 -105.32 -26.32 -108.94
CA GLU A 163 -106.27 -27.13 -109.75
C GLU A 163 -105.97 -26.98 -111.27
N PRO A 164 -106.40 -27.92 -112.14
CA PRO A 164 -107.51 -27.57 -113.08
C PRO A 164 -108.41 -28.70 -113.65
N GLU A 165 -109.69 -28.33 -113.87
CA GLU A 165 -110.59 -28.66 -115.01
C GLU A 165 -111.16 -30.09 -115.30
N THR A 166 -112.13 -30.16 -116.23
CA THR A 166 -113.12 -31.26 -116.46
C THR A 166 -113.32 -31.57 -117.96
N PRO A 167 -113.89 -32.73 -118.35
CA PRO A 167 -115.29 -32.77 -118.86
C PRO A 167 -116.08 -34.11 -118.64
N PRO A 168 -117.40 -34.17 -118.94
CA PRO A 168 -118.28 -35.38 -118.85
C PRO A 168 -118.50 -36.08 -120.22
N PRO A 169 -119.39 -37.11 -120.42
CA PRO A 169 -120.25 -37.90 -119.49
C PRO A 169 -120.14 -39.45 -119.64
N ASP A 170 -120.86 -40.25 -118.83
CA ASP A 170 -121.88 -41.29 -119.22
C ASP A 170 -122.32 -42.14 -117.99
N PRO A 171 -123.61 -42.53 -117.80
CA PRO A 171 -124.11 -43.03 -116.50
C PRO A 171 -124.06 -44.56 -116.34
N ALA A 172 -122.88 -45.18 -116.51
CA ALA A 172 -122.71 -46.64 -116.44
C ALA A 172 -121.65 -47.17 -115.45
N GLU A 173 -120.64 -46.36 -115.07
CA GLU A 173 -119.50 -46.86 -114.25
C GLU A 173 -119.66 -46.73 -112.72
N GLU A 174 -120.74 -46.11 -112.23
CA GLU A 174 -120.96 -45.83 -110.80
C GLU A 174 -120.79 -47.04 -109.86
N ALA A 175 -121.02 -48.26 -110.35
CA ALA A 175 -120.90 -49.47 -109.54
C ALA A 175 -119.45 -49.80 -109.14
N LYS A 176 -118.47 -49.64 -110.04
CA LYS A 176 -117.06 -50.00 -109.77
C LYS A 176 -116.31 -48.95 -108.97
N ALA A 177 -116.60 -47.67 -109.24
CA ALA A 177 -115.99 -46.56 -108.50
C ALA A 177 -116.32 -46.62 -106.99
N ARG A 178 -117.50 -47.12 -106.62
CA ARG A 178 -117.92 -47.29 -105.23
C ARG A 178 -117.09 -48.34 -104.48
N GLU A 179 -116.76 -49.48 -105.09
CA GLU A 179 -115.92 -50.50 -104.44
C GLU A 179 -114.48 -50.02 -104.22
N GLU A 180 -113.88 -49.33 -105.20
CA GLU A 180 -112.58 -48.68 -104.99
C GLU A 180 -112.62 -47.60 -103.91
N ALA A 181 -113.68 -46.79 -103.87
CA ALA A 181 -113.85 -45.76 -102.86
C ALA A 181 -113.98 -46.37 -101.45
N GLU A 182 -114.64 -47.52 -101.28
CA GLU A 182 -114.72 -48.21 -99.99
C GLU A 182 -113.40 -48.88 -99.59
N ARG A 183 -112.66 -49.49 -100.53
CA ARG A 183 -111.30 -49.98 -100.27
C ARG A 183 -110.35 -48.83 -99.88
N LYS A 184 -110.45 -47.67 -100.54
CA LYS A 184 -109.67 -46.46 -100.21
C LYS A 184 -110.06 -45.88 -98.85
N LYS A 185 -111.35 -45.89 -98.46
CA LYS A 185 -111.81 -45.51 -97.11
C LYS A 185 -111.27 -46.45 -96.03
N LEU A 186 -111.29 -47.78 -96.25
CA LEU A 186 -110.74 -48.75 -95.31
C LEU A 186 -109.23 -48.59 -95.11
N ALA A 187 -108.47 -48.40 -96.20
CA ALA A 187 -107.04 -48.12 -96.14
C ALA A 187 -106.73 -46.79 -95.44
N ALA A 188 -107.52 -45.74 -95.69
CA ALA A 188 -107.39 -44.46 -95.01
C ALA A 188 -107.67 -44.58 -93.50
N LEU A 189 -108.69 -45.34 -93.09
CA LEU A 189 -109.02 -45.58 -91.69
C LEU A 189 -107.88 -46.34 -90.95
N GLN A 190 -107.26 -47.33 -91.61
CA GLN A 190 -106.10 -48.02 -91.05
C GLN A 190 -104.89 -47.09 -90.93
N ALA A 191 -104.61 -46.27 -91.95
CA ALA A 191 -103.52 -45.29 -91.90
C ALA A 191 -103.76 -44.18 -90.84
N GLU A 192 -105.02 -43.84 -90.55
CA GLU A 192 -105.38 -42.92 -89.48
C GLU A 192 -105.17 -43.55 -88.09
N GLN A 193 -105.58 -44.80 -87.89
CA GLN A 193 -105.30 -45.53 -86.64
C GLN A 193 -103.80 -45.73 -86.41
N GLU A 194 -103.02 -46.02 -87.46
CA GLU A 194 -101.56 -46.14 -87.35
C GLU A 194 -100.91 -44.79 -87.00
N ARG A 195 -101.38 -43.67 -87.57
CA ARG A 195 -100.94 -42.32 -87.19
C ARG A 195 -101.29 -41.98 -85.74
N GLN A 196 -102.48 -42.34 -85.26
CA GLN A 196 -102.88 -42.12 -83.87
C GLN A 196 -101.99 -42.96 -82.92
N ALA A 197 -101.75 -44.24 -83.23
CA ALA A 197 -100.85 -45.09 -82.46
C ALA A 197 -99.39 -44.59 -82.46
N GLU A 198 -98.90 -44.08 -83.59
CA GLU A 198 -97.55 -43.50 -83.68
C GLU A 198 -97.46 -42.16 -82.93
N GLU A 199 -98.52 -41.34 -82.93
CA GLU A 199 -98.57 -40.10 -82.14
C GLU A 199 -98.62 -40.40 -80.63
N GLU A 200 -99.41 -41.38 -80.20
CA GLU A 200 -99.40 -41.84 -78.81
C GLU A 200 -98.04 -42.41 -78.40
N ALA A 201 -97.38 -43.20 -79.25
CA ALA A 201 -96.02 -43.68 -79.01
C ALA A 201 -95.02 -42.51 -78.91
N LYS A 202 -95.15 -41.46 -79.74
CA LYS A 202 -94.35 -40.23 -79.65
C LYS A 202 -94.63 -39.44 -78.38
N ARG A 203 -95.89 -39.35 -77.93
CA ARG A 203 -96.30 -38.72 -76.66
C ARG A 203 -95.74 -39.50 -75.46
N GLN A 204 -95.87 -40.83 -75.44
CA GLN A 204 -95.32 -41.70 -74.39
C GLN A 204 -93.79 -41.60 -74.31
N ARG A 205 -93.08 -41.60 -75.45
CA ARG A 205 -91.61 -41.40 -75.49
C ARG A 205 -91.21 -40.05 -74.88
N LYS A 206 -91.89 -38.95 -75.23
CA LYS A 206 -91.63 -37.61 -74.64
C LYS A 206 -91.89 -37.57 -73.13
N VAL A 207 -92.89 -38.31 -72.63
CA VAL A 207 -93.14 -38.41 -71.17
C VAL A 207 -92.03 -39.23 -70.48
N ALA A 208 -91.62 -40.36 -71.05
CA ALA A 208 -90.53 -41.17 -70.52
C ALA A 208 -89.18 -40.43 -70.51
N GLU A 209 -88.83 -39.76 -71.61
CA GLU A 209 -87.64 -38.91 -71.75
C GLU A 209 -87.62 -37.79 -70.70
N LYS A 210 -88.77 -37.11 -70.49
CA LYS A 210 -88.90 -36.07 -69.47
C LYS A 210 -88.73 -36.63 -68.05
N GLN A 211 -89.28 -37.80 -67.74
CA GLN A 211 -89.07 -38.47 -66.46
C GLN A 211 -87.62 -38.94 -66.26
N GLU A 212 -86.93 -39.38 -67.30
CA GLU A 212 -85.52 -39.77 -67.23
C GLU A 212 -84.61 -38.55 -67.01
N ALA A 213 -84.88 -37.45 -67.70
CA ALA A 213 -84.20 -36.17 -67.50
C ALA A 213 -84.42 -35.63 -66.08
N GLU A 214 -85.64 -35.74 -65.54
CA GLU A 214 -85.97 -35.35 -64.17
C GLU A 214 -85.25 -36.23 -63.13
N ARG A 215 -85.20 -37.55 -63.34
CA ARG A 215 -84.41 -38.47 -62.50
C ARG A 215 -82.93 -38.12 -62.49
N LYS A 216 -82.31 -37.91 -63.65
CA LYS A 216 -80.89 -37.50 -63.77
C LYS A 216 -80.63 -36.13 -63.12
N ALA A 217 -81.59 -35.20 -63.20
CA ALA A 217 -81.50 -33.90 -62.52
C ALA A 217 -81.65 -34.01 -60.99
N ALA A 218 -82.47 -34.94 -60.49
CA ALA A 218 -82.61 -35.23 -59.07
C ALA A 218 -81.36 -35.91 -58.50
N GLU A 219 -80.86 -36.96 -59.17
CA GLU A 219 -79.64 -37.70 -58.82
C GLU A 219 -78.42 -36.76 -58.74
N LYS A 220 -78.25 -35.88 -59.74
CA LYS A 220 -77.15 -34.90 -59.75
C LYS A 220 -77.23 -33.92 -58.57
N LYS A 221 -78.44 -33.46 -58.19
CA LYS A 221 -78.66 -32.63 -57.00
C LYS A 221 -78.41 -33.38 -55.69
N GLU A 222 -78.67 -34.68 -55.64
CA GLU A 222 -78.38 -35.52 -54.48
C GLU A 222 -76.87 -35.77 -54.32
N ALA A 223 -76.18 -36.05 -55.42
CA ALA A 223 -74.72 -36.17 -55.46
C ALA A 223 -74.03 -34.85 -55.04
N GLU A 224 -74.52 -33.71 -55.52
CA GLU A 224 -74.04 -32.38 -55.11
C GLU A 224 -74.25 -32.12 -53.61
N ARG A 225 -75.39 -32.52 -53.05
CA ARG A 225 -75.65 -32.43 -51.60
C ARG A 225 -74.68 -33.29 -50.79
N LYS A 226 -74.46 -34.56 -51.19
CA LYS A 226 -73.50 -35.47 -50.53
C LYS A 226 -72.05 -34.97 -50.63
N ALA A 227 -71.68 -34.36 -51.76
CA ALA A 227 -70.38 -33.69 -51.91
C ALA A 227 -70.24 -32.46 -50.99
N ALA A 228 -71.28 -31.62 -50.91
CA ALA A 228 -71.29 -30.45 -50.03
C ALA A 228 -71.29 -30.81 -48.53
N GLU A 229 -71.95 -31.90 -48.14
CA GLU A 229 -71.97 -32.43 -46.78
C GLU A 229 -70.61 -33.00 -46.36
N THR A 230 -70.02 -33.87 -47.20
CA THR A 230 -68.67 -34.42 -46.93
C THR A 230 -67.58 -33.35 -46.95
N ALA A 231 -67.73 -32.28 -47.73
CA ALA A 231 -66.85 -31.10 -47.68
C ALA A 231 -66.99 -30.33 -46.35
N LYS A 232 -68.22 -30.13 -45.84
CA LYS A 232 -68.46 -29.52 -44.52
C LYS A 232 -67.86 -30.35 -43.39
N ALA A 233 -68.08 -31.66 -43.38
CA ALA A 233 -67.53 -32.57 -42.37
C ALA A 233 -65.99 -32.52 -42.33
N LYS A 234 -65.32 -32.51 -43.48
CA LYS A 234 -63.86 -32.35 -43.57
C LYS A 234 -63.38 -30.99 -43.04
N ALA A 235 -64.08 -29.90 -43.39
CA ALA A 235 -63.74 -28.55 -42.92
C ALA A 235 -63.97 -28.37 -41.40
N GLU A 236 -64.91 -29.13 -40.80
CA GLU A 236 -65.12 -29.16 -39.36
C GLU A 236 -64.05 -29.98 -38.63
N GLN A 237 -63.67 -31.15 -39.18
CA GLN A 237 -62.53 -31.93 -38.69
C GLN A 237 -61.21 -31.13 -38.73
N GLU A 238 -60.96 -30.34 -39.79
CA GLU A 238 -59.77 -29.47 -39.87
C GLU A 238 -59.75 -28.39 -38.77
N LYS A 239 -60.92 -27.81 -38.44
CA LYS A 239 -61.04 -26.84 -37.33
C LYS A 239 -60.75 -27.50 -35.98
N ILE A 240 -61.36 -28.66 -35.71
CA ILE A 240 -61.13 -29.42 -34.47
C ILE A 240 -59.65 -29.79 -34.33
N ALA A 241 -58.99 -30.18 -35.43
CA ALA A 241 -57.55 -30.44 -35.45
C ALA A 241 -56.70 -29.18 -35.17
N ARG A 242 -57.03 -28.03 -35.78
CA ARG A 242 -56.36 -26.74 -35.51
C ARG A 242 -56.53 -26.29 -34.06
N ASP A 243 -57.74 -26.37 -33.52
CA ASP A 243 -58.01 -25.95 -32.14
C ASP A 243 -57.33 -26.87 -31.11
N LYS A 244 -57.27 -28.19 -31.38
CA LYS A 244 -56.48 -29.13 -30.57
C LYS A 244 -54.98 -28.81 -30.63
N ALA A 245 -54.42 -28.53 -31.81
CA ALA A 245 -53.03 -28.12 -31.95
C ALA A 245 -52.72 -26.76 -31.28
N LEU A 246 -53.69 -25.84 -31.22
CA LEU A 246 -53.57 -24.57 -30.50
C LEU A 246 -53.66 -24.74 -28.96
N GLN A 247 -54.50 -25.66 -28.47
CA GLN A 247 -54.52 -26.06 -27.05
C GLN A 247 -53.16 -26.66 -26.65
N GLU A 248 -52.65 -27.60 -27.45
CA GLU A 248 -51.38 -28.30 -27.19
C GLU A 248 -50.19 -27.34 -27.21
N ARG A 249 -50.12 -26.42 -28.18
CA ARG A 249 -49.09 -25.35 -28.20
C ARG A 249 -49.15 -24.48 -26.95
N LYS A 250 -50.34 -24.08 -26.49
CA LYS A 250 -50.51 -23.27 -25.26
C LYS A 250 -50.14 -24.03 -23.99
N ALA A 251 -50.37 -25.35 -23.94
CA ALA A 251 -49.92 -26.21 -22.86
C ALA A 251 -48.39 -26.34 -22.84
N ALA A 252 -47.78 -26.61 -24.00
CA ALA A 252 -46.33 -26.71 -24.15
C ALA A 252 -45.60 -25.39 -23.86
N GLU A 253 -46.20 -24.24 -24.22
CA GLU A 253 -45.68 -22.92 -23.89
C GLU A 253 -45.70 -22.67 -22.38
N LYS A 254 -46.81 -22.97 -21.69
CA LYS A 254 -46.89 -22.88 -20.22
C LYS A 254 -45.87 -23.78 -19.52
N ALA A 255 -45.73 -25.03 -19.97
CA ALA A 255 -44.73 -25.95 -19.42
C ALA A 255 -43.28 -25.46 -19.63
N ARG A 256 -43.01 -24.70 -20.71
CA ARG A 256 -41.71 -24.02 -20.90
C ARG A 256 -41.54 -22.82 -19.98
N GLN A 257 -42.58 -22.00 -19.80
CA GLN A 257 -42.55 -20.86 -18.87
C GLN A 257 -42.36 -21.30 -17.42
N GLU A 258 -43.03 -22.38 -17.00
CA GLU A 258 -42.90 -22.97 -15.65
C GLU A 258 -41.49 -23.54 -15.40
N LYS A 259 -40.92 -24.27 -16.37
CA LYS A 259 -39.51 -24.72 -16.28
C LYS A 259 -38.53 -23.55 -16.18
N LEU A 260 -38.71 -22.50 -16.99
CA LEU A 260 -37.85 -21.31 -16.97
C LEU A 260 -37.99 -20.51 -15.65
N ALA A 261 -39.15 -20.55 -15.00
CA ALA A 261 -39.35 -19.97 -13.68
C ALA A 261 -38.59 -20.76 -12.60
N LEU A 262 -38.73 -22.09 -12.60
CA LEU A 262 -38.02 -22.98 -11.66
C LEU A 262 -36.50 -22.92 -11.84
N GLU A 263 -36.01 -22.85 -13.07
CA GLU A 263 -34.59 -22.66 -13.40
C GLU A 263 -34.04 -21.34 -12.83
N ARG A 264 -34.81 -20.26 -12.93
CA ARG A 264 -34.45 -18.95 -12.34
C ARG A 264 -34.50 -18.96 -10.81
N GLU A 265 -35.45 -19.66 -10.21
CA GLU A 265 -35.52 -19.84 -8.76
C GLU A 265 -34.30 -20.60 -8.23
N ASN A 266 -33.94 -21.71 -8.87
CA ASN A 266 -32.74 -22.49 -8.56
C ASN A 266 -31.45 -21.66 -8.73
N ALA A 267 -31.31 -20.91 -9.83
CA ALA A 267 -30.16 -20.04 -10.05
C ALA A 267 -30.06 -18.89 -9.02
N ALA A 268 -31.19 -18.35 -8.55
CA ALA A 268 -31.22 -17.37 -7.48
C ALA A 268 -30.84 -17.98 -6.12
N ALA A 269 -31.33 -19.17 -5.81
CA ALA A 269 -30.99 -19.92 -4.59
C ALA A 269 -29.49 -20.28 -4.56
N GLU A 270 -28.94 -20.79 -5.66
CA GLU A 270 -27.51 -21.13 -5.75
C GLU A 270 -26.62 -19.88 -5.61
N LYS A 271 -27.01 -18.75 -6.22
CA LYS A 271 -26.31 -17.47 -6.05
C LYS A 271 -26.31 -17.02 -4.59
N ALA A 272 -27.45 -17.11 -3.89
CA ALA A 272 -27.55 -16.77 -2.48
C ALA A 272 -26.72 -17.71 -1.58
N GLU A 273 -26.59 -19.00 -1.94
CA GLU A 273 -25.73 -19.95 -1.22
C GLU A 273 -24.25 -19.64 -1.44
N ARG A 274 -23.83 -19.37 -2.69
CA ARG A 274 -22.46 -18.95 -3.03
C ARG A 274 -22.09 -17.66 -2.28
N GLU A 275 -23.01 -16.69 -2.19
CA GLU A 275 -22.80 -15.44 -1.45
C GLU A 275 -22.70 -15.65 0.07
N ARG A 276 -23.51 -16.54 0.65
CA ARG A 276 -23.36 -16.96 2.06
C ARG A 276 -22.01 -17.61 2.34
N LYS A 277 -21.58 -18.56 1.50
CA LYS A 277 -20.27 -19.22 1.60
C LYS A 277 -19.11 -18.22 1.48
N ALA A 278 -19.22 -17.23 0.60
CA ALA A 278 -18.23 -16.15 0.48
C ALA A 278 -18.21 -15.21 1.71
N ALA A 279 -19.36 -14.94 2.33
CA ALA A 279 -19.44 -14.16 3.57
C ALA A 279 -18.89 -14.93 4.79
N GLU A 280 -19.11 -16.24 4.85
CA GLU A 280 -18.56 -17.14 5.88
C GLU A 280 -17.04 -17.25 5.77
N ALA A 281 -16.50 -17.45 4.56
CA ALA A 281 -15.06 -17.46 4.30
C ALA A 281 -14.37 -16.17 4.78
N LYS A 282 -14.93 -14.99 4.45
CA LYS A 282 -14.41 -13.69 4.91
C LYS A 282 -14.39 -13.54 6.43
N ARG A 283 -15.39 -14.08 7.13
CA ARG A 283 -15.42 -14.09 8.61
C ARG A 283 -14.34 -15.02 9.19
N ALA A 284 -14.13 -16.19 8.59
CA ALA A 284 -13.06 -17.10 9.00
C ALA A 284 -11.66 -16.51 8.76
N GLU A 285 -11.44 -15.79 7.65
CA GLU A 285 -10.19 -15.06 7.40
C GLU A 285 -9.95 -13.94 8.41
N GLN A 286 -10.98 -13.19 8.79
CA GLN A 286 -10.91 -12.17 9.85
C GLN A 286 -10.55 -12.80 11.20
N GLU A 287 -11.21 -13.89 11.60
CA GLU A 287 -10.89 -14.59 12.86
C GLU A 287 -9.45 -15.13 12.87
N LEU A 288 -8.94 -15.63 11.74
CA LEU A 288 -7.54 -16.05 11.59
C LEU A 288 -6.54 -14.89 11.54
N HIS A 289 -6.95 -13.70 11.12
CA HIS A 289 -6.14 -12.49 11.19
C HIS A 289 -6.04 -12.00 12.65
N ASP A 290 -7.16 -11.93 13.35
CA ASP A 290 -7.22 -11.40 14.72
C ASP A 290 -6.53 -12.35 15.72
N LYS A 291 -6.66 -13.67 15.52
CA LYS A 291 -5.83 -14.68 16.23
C LYS A 291 -4.34 -14.48 16.00
N ARG A 292 -3.91 -14.17 14.77
CA ARG A 292 -2.49 -13.87 14.46
C ARG A 292 -2.03 -12.56 15.10
N GLN A 293 -2.87 -11.52 15.16
CA GLN A 293 -2.54 -10.29 15.90
C GLN A 293 -2.40 -10.54 17.41
N ALA A 294 -3.33 -11.30 18.01
CA ALA A 294 -3.26 -11.68 19.43
C ALA A 294 -2.01 -12.52 19.75
N GLU A 295 -1.59 -13.42 18.86
CA GLU A 295 -0.35 -14.17 19.03
C GLU A 295 0.90 -13.28 18.94
N LEU A 296 0.93 -12.35 17.97
CA LEU A 296 2.03 -11.37 17.86
C LEU A 296 2.13 -10.48 19.10
N GLN A 297 1.00 -10.00 19.65
CA GLN A 297 0.98 -9.26 20.92
C GLN A 297 1.51 -10.10 22.09
N ARG A 298 1.15 -11.39 22.17
CA ARG A 298 1.72 -12.31 23.18
C ARG A 298 3.23 -12.47 23.04
N ARG A 299 3.76 -12.66 21.82
CA ARG A 299 5.20 -12.75 21.55
C ARG A 299 5.95 -11.45 21.91
N VAL A 300 5.35 -10.27 21.70
CA VAL A 300 5.91 -8.98 22.14
C VAL A 300 5.92 -8.87 23.67
N ALA A 301 4.81 -9.22 24.33
CA ALA A 301 4.72 -9.20 25.79
C ALA A 301 5.67 -10.21 26.47
N GLU A 302 5.92 -11.37 25.83
CA GLU A 302 6.91 -12.34 26.29
C GLU A 302 8.34 -11.79 26.18
N ARG A 303 8.71 -11.20 25.02
CA ARG A 303 10.00 -10.54 24.84
C ARG A 303 10.23 -9.41 25.85
N ALA A 304 9.21 -8.61 26.13
CA ALA A 304 9.28 -7.56 27.15
C ALA A 304 9.50 -8.12 28.58
N LYS A 305 9.02 -9.33 28.89
CA LYS A 305 9.33 -10.03 30.15
C LYS A 305 10.76 -10.57 30.17
N GLN A 306 11.22 -11.17 29.05
CA GLN A 306 12.59 -11.66 28.93
C GLN A 306 13.61 -10.50 29.05
N GLU A 307 13.34 -9.36 28.41
CA GLU A 307 14.19 -8.17 28.50
C GLU A 307 14.24 -7.59 29.93
N ARG A 308 13.09 -7.56 30.64
CA ARG A 308 13.06 -7.17 32.06
C ARG A 308 13.95 -8.07 32.92
N LEU A 309 13.87 -9.40 32.74
CA LEU A 309 14.72 -10.37 33.46
C LEU A 309 16.21 -10.21 33.12
N VAL A 310 16.57 -9.80 31.91
CA VAL A 310 17.95 -9.47 31.55
C VAL A 310 18.42 -8.20 32.25
N ARG A 311 17.64 -7.10 32.17
CA ARG A 311 17.96 -5.82 32.84
C ARG A 311 18.00 -5.95 34.37
N GLU A 312 17.21 -6.85 34.95
CA GLU A 312 17.21 -7.17 36.39
C GLU A 312 18.50 -7.90 36.80
N ARG A 313 18.93 -8.90 36.02
CA ARG A 313 20.22 -9.57 36.21
C ARG A 313 21.41 -8.64 36.01
N GLU A 314 21.33 -7.74 35.02
CA GLU A 314 22.34 -6.71 34.76
C GLU A 314 22.45 -5.73 35.93
N ARG A 315 21.33 -5.30 36.52
CA ARG A 315 21.32 -4.49 37.76
C ARG A 315 21.97 -5.21 38.93
N VAL A 316 21.62 -6.47 39.19
CA VAL A 316 22.23 -7.26 40.29
C VAL A 316 23.73 -7.47 40.05
N ALA A 317 24.17 -7.65 38.80
CA ALA A 317 25.59 -7.73 38.46
C ALA A 317 26.32 -6.39 38.65
N ALA A 318 25.71 -5.27 38.24
CA ALA A 318 26.26 -3.93 38.42
C ALA A 318 26.34 -3.53 39.90
N GLU A 319 25.29 -3.79 40.69
CA GLU A 319 25.26 -3.55 42.13
C GLU A 319 26.36 -4.36 42.84
N LYS A 320 26.52 -5.64 42.50
CA LYS A 320 27.61 -6.47 43.05
C LYS A 320 29.00 -5.94 42.68
N ALA A 321 29.20 -5.51 41.43
CA ALA A 321 30.46 -4.91 41.00
C ALA A 321 30.72 -3.55 41.68
N GLU A 322 29.66 -2.80 42.05
CA GLU A 322 29.80 -1.57 42.83
C GLU A 322 30.13 -1.86 44.31
N GLN A 323 29.51 -2.88 44.92
CA GLN A 323 29.85 -3.33 46.28
C GLN A 323 31.33 -3.78 46.35
N GLU A 324 31.80 -4.53 45.35
CA GLU A 324 33.21 -4.97 45.26
C GLU A 324 34.16 -3.78 45.10
N ARG A 325 33.82 -2.78 44.27
CA ARG A 325 34.58 -1.52 44.15
C ARG A 325 34.60 -0.71 45.45
N ARG A 326 33.47 -0.62 46.18
CA ARG A 326 33.39 0.07 47.46
C ARG A 326 34.25 -0.62 48.53
N ALA A 327 34.28 -1.96 48.55
CA ALA A 327 35.16 -2.72 49.44
C ALA A 327 36.65 -2.51 49.12
N ALA A 328 37.04 -2.58 47.84
CA ALA A 328 38.41 -2.31 47.42
C ALA A 328 38.86 -0.86 47.69
N ALA A 329 37.95 0.11 47.51
CA ALA A 329 38.21 1.52 47.84
C ALA A 329 38.43 1.73 49.34
N ALA A 330 37.61 1.10 50.20
CA ALA A 330 37.78 1.17 51.65
C ALA A 330 39.12 0.57 52.12
N GLN A 331 39.56 -0.54 51.53
CA GLN A 331 40.88 -1.12 51.82
C GLN A 331 42.03 -0.21 51.38
N ALA A 332 41.93 0.39 50.18
CA ALA A 332 42.92 1.35 49.69
C ALA A 332 42.94 2.66 50.53
N GLU A 333 41.81 3.06 51.12
CA GLU A 333 41.75 4.19 52.03
C GLU A 333 42.39 3.86 53.40
N GLN A 334 42.16 2.65 53.94
CA GLN A 334 42.85 2.18 55.15
C GLN A 334 44.38 2.14 54.95
N GLU A 335 44.86 1.57 53.84
CA GLU A 335 46.31 1.55 53.53
C GLU A 335 46.89 2.98 53.38
N GLN A 336 46.09 3.94 52.89
CA GLN A 336 46.49 5.35 52.88
C GLN A 336 46.45 6.01 54.26
N GLN A 337 45.54 5.62 55.15
CA GLN A 337 45.50 6.13 56.52
C GLN A 337 46.74 5.67 57.29
N GLU A 338 47.07 4.37 57.26
CA GLU A 338 48.30 3.82 57.86
C GLU A 338 49.57 4.51 57.32
N LYS A 339 49.67 4.70 55.99
CA LYS A 339 50.79 5.42 55.38
C LYS A 339 50.88 6.88 55.81
N ARG A 340 49.75 7.58 55.89
CA ARG A 340 49.70 8.98 56.36
C ARG A 340 50.02 9.09 57.85
N GLU A 341 49.73 8.09 58.67
CA GLU A 341 50.11 8.06 60.09
C GLU A 341 51.61 7.80 60.26
N ALA A 342 52.18 6.83 59.54
CA ALA A 342 53.63 6.62 59.51
C ALA A 342 54.40 7.82 58.92
N GLU A 343 53.82 8.53 57.94
CA GLU A 343 54.37 9.78 57.41
C GLU A 343 54.26 10.93 58.42
N ARG A 344 53.12 11.06 59.14
CA ARG A 344 52.96 12.04 60.24
C ARG A 344 53.95 11.80 61.38
N GLU A 345 54.19 10.54 61.77
CA GLU A 345 55.18 10.20 62.79
C GLU A 345 56.59 10.59 62.34
N ARG A 346 56.95 10.30 61.07
CA ARG A 346 58.22 10.75 60.46
C ARG A 346 58.34 12.26 60.42
N VAL A 347 57.30 12.98 59.99
CA VAL A 347 57.28 14.45 59.94
C VAL A 347 57.34 15.05 61.34
N ALA A 348 56.72 14.45 62.36
CA ALA A 348 56.86 14.90 63.74
C ALA A 348 58.28 14.67 64.28
N ALA A 349 58.90 13.53 63.98
CA ALA A 349 60.29 13.24 64.36
C ALA A 349 61.30 14.12 63.60
N GLU A 350 61.02 14.47 62.35
CA GLU A 350 61.82 15.42 61.55
C GLU A 350 61.62 16.85 62.05
N GLN A 351 60.39 17.26 62.35
CA GLN A 351 60.09 18.56 62.95
C GLN A 351 60.77 18.73 64.31
N ALA A 352 60.79 17.71 65.18
CA ALA A 352 61.51 17.76 66.45
C ALA A 352 63.04 18.00 66.27
N ARG A 353 63.64 17.45 65.20
CA ARG A 353 65.05 17.69 64.83
C ARG A 353 65.24 19.05 64.17
N ALA A 354 64.30 19.46 63.33
CA ALA A 354 64.29 20.78 62.70
C ALA A 354 64.14 21.90 63.74
N ASP A 355 63.35 21.70 64.79
CA ASP A 355 63.16 22.64 65.90
C ASP A 355 64.43 22.80 66.75
N GLN A 356 65.19 21.70 66.96
CA GLN A 356 66.51 21.76 67.60
C GLN A 356 67.50 22.54 66.73
N ALA A 357 67.63 22.17 65.44
CA ALA A 357 68.48 22.89 64.50
C ALA A 357 68.03 24.35 64.26
N ALA A 358 66.74 24.64 64.38
CA ALA A 358 66.19 25.99 64.27
C ALA A 358 66.48 26.83 65.52
N ARG A 359 66.58 26.23 66.72
CA ARG A 359 67.00 26.94 67.94
C ARG A 359 68.48 27.34 67.87
N GLU A 360 69.36 26.44 67.41
CA GLU A 360 70.77 26.77 67.14
C GLU A 360 70.91 27.84 66.04
N ARG A 361 70.21 27.65 64.90
CA ARG A 361 70.22 28.61 63.80
C ARG A 361 69.59 29.95 64.19
N ALA A 362 68.60 29.98 65.09
CA ALA A 362 67.99 31.22 65.58
C ALA A 362 68.94 32.01 66.49
N GLN A 363 69.83 31.37 67.24
CA GLN A 363 70.87 32.05 68.00
C GLN A 363 71.88 32.71 67.04
N LEU A 364 72.42 31.94 66.08
CA LEU A 364 73.34 32.44 65.04
C LEU A 364 72.69 33.48 64.10
N ALA A 365 71.39 33.39 63.85
CA ALA A 365 70.64 34.33 63.03
C ALA A 365 70.20 35.58 63.80
N ALA A 366 69.96 35.52 65.12
CA ALA A 366 69.66 36.70 65.92
C ALA A 366 70.86 37.67 65.97
N GLU A 367 72.07 37.12 65.99
CA GLU A 367 73.33 37.86 65.90
C GLU A 367 73.46 38.55 64.53
N LYS A 368 73.38 37.80 63.43
CA LYS A 368 73.45 38.35 62.07
C LYS A 368 72.29 39.30 61.72
N ALA A 369 71.08 39.02 62.19
CA ALA A 369 69.91 39.85 61.93
C ALA A 369 69.92 41.20 62.67
N ARG A 370 70.82 41.42 63.66
CA ARG A 370 71.11 42.79 64.11
C ARG A 370 71.85 43.57 63.03
N GLN A 371 72.95 43.01 62.52
CA GLN A 371 73.80 43.64 61.50
C GLN A 371 73.06 43.85 60.16
N GLU A 372 72.23 42.88 59.74
CA GLU A 372 71.54 42.95 58.44
C GLU A 372 70.29 43.85 58.45
N ARG A 373 69.67 44.10 59.62
CA ARG A 373 68.50 45.00 59.73
C ARG A 373 68.84 46.46 59.46
N GLU A 374 70.05 46.89 59.78
CA GLU A 374 70.53 48.25 59.51
C GLU A 374 70.69 48.46 58.00
N ALA A 375 71.39 47.54 57.31
CA ALA A 375 71.57 47.59 55.85
C ALA A 375 70.27 47.38 55.05
N ALA A 376 69.29 46.64 55.57
CA ALA A 376 68.01 46.40 54.90
C ALA A 376 67.03 47.59 54.98
N ALA A 377 67.20 48.49 55.95
CA ALA A 377 66.31 49.64 56.14
C ALA A 377 66.48 50.69 55.03
N GLU A 378 67.72 50.99 54.63
CA GLU A 378 68.01 51.97 53.57
C GLU A 378 67.53 51.49 52.20
N ARG A 379 67.81 50.22 51.86
CA ARG A 379 67.45 49.64 50.54
C ARG A 379 65.96 49.62 50.27
N LYS A 380 65.09 49.55 51.30
CA LYS A 380 63.63 49.60 51.11
C LYS A 380 63.13 50.99 50.70
N ARG A 381 63.70 52.07 51.24
CA ARG A 381 63.25 53.45 50.94
C ARG A 381 63.41 53.82 49.46
N LEU A 382 64.50 53.37 48.83
CA LEU A 382 64.77 53.61 47.40
C LEU A 382 63.89 52.75 46.47
N ALA A 383 63.58 51.52 46.86
CA ALA A 383 62.77 50.60 46.03
C ALA A 383 61.28 50.99 45.98
N GLU A 384 60.74 51.58 47.05
CA GLU A 384 59.32 51.90 47.15
C GLU A 384 58.90 53.08 46.26
N GLN A 385 59.76 54.09 46.12
CA GLN A 385 59.51 55.26 45.26
C GLN A 385 59.35 54.84 43.78
N ALA A 386 60.26 54.00 43.28
CA ALA A 386 60.25 53.52 41.89
C ALA A 386 59.02 52.65 41.51
N LEU A 387 58.27 52.13 42.50
CA LEU A 387 57.08 51.32 42.26
C LEU A 387 55.79 52.16 42.19
N GLN A 388 55.77 53.36 42.78
CA GLN A 388 54.57 54.21 42.79
C GLN A 388 54.31 54.90 41.45
N GLU A 389 55.36 55.28 40.71
CA GLU A 389 55.21 55.93 39.39
C GLU A 389 54.64 54.96 38.35
N LYS A 390 55.22 53.75 38.23
CA LYS A 390 54.80 52.74 37.25
C LYS A 390 53.33 52.31 37.43
N ARG A 391 52.82 52.29 38.66
CA ARG A 391 51.43 51.93 38.96
C ARG A 391 50.42 52.97 38.46
N LYS A 392 50.78 54.26 38.42
CA LYS A 392 49.88 55.32 37.92
C LYS A 392 49.71 55.23 36.40
N ALA A 393 50.81 55.11 35.66
CA ALA A 393 50.81 55.01 34.20
C ALA A 393 50.08 53.76 33.64
N GLU A 394 50.03 52.65 34.40
CA GLU A 394 49.35 51.43 33.97
C GLU A 394 47.83 51.49 34.17
N GLN A 395 47.35 52.18 35.22
CA GLN A 395 45.92 52.30 35.52
C GLN A 395 45.20 53.16 34.46
N GLU A 396 45.83 54.25 34.02
CA GLU A 396 45.27 55.17 33.02
C GLU A 396 45.05 54.49 31.65
N ARG A 397 46.02 53.69 31.18
CA ARG A 397 45.87 52.89 29.95
C ARG A 397 44.74 51.86 30.02
N LYS A 398 44.51 51.27 31.20
CA LYS A 398 43.42 50.30 31.43
C LYS A 398 42.04 50.94 31.57
N ALA A 399 41.97 52.23 31.90
CA ALA A 399 40.72 52.99 31.83
C ALA A 399 40.32 53.30 30.38
N ALA A 400 41.27 53.81 29.57
CA ALA A 400 41.03 54.18 28.18
C ALA A 400 40.50 53.00 27.32
N GLN A 401 41.17 51.85 27.37
CA GLN A 401 40.77 50.67 26.58
C GLN A 401 39.37 50.13 26.93
N ARG A 402 38.89 50.36 28.16
CA ARG A 402 37.54 49.91 28.58
C ARG A 402 36.45 50.81 28.02
N ALA A 403 36.66 52.12 28.00
CA ALA A 403 35.72 53.08 27.41
C ALA A 403 35.57 52.90 25.89
N GLU A 404 36.66 52.57 25.19
CA GLU A 404 36.67 52.29 23.75
C GLU A 404 35.96 50.96 23.42
N ALA A 405 36.25 49.90 24.18
CA ALA A 405 35.57 48.61 24.03
C ALA A 405 34.06 48.67 24.30
N GLU A 406 33.62 49.47 25.28
CA GLU A 406 32.20 49.65 25.58
C GLU A 406 31.46 50.41 24.46
N ARG A 407 32.11 51.42 23.85
CA ARG A 407 31.54 52.12 22.67
C ARG A 407 31.34 51.17 21.49
N LEU A 408 32.34 50.35 21.17
CA LEU A 408 32.25 49.39 20.06
C LEU A 408 31.19 48.29 20.32
N ALA A 409 30.92 47.96 21.58
CA ALA A 409 29.84 47.04 21.95
C ALA A 409 28.46 47.66 21.70
N ARG A 410 28.22 48.89 22.19
CA ARG A 410 26.95 49.63 22.01
C ARG A 410 26.64 49.93 20.55
N GLU A 411 27.66 50.23 19.74
CA GLU A 411 27.50 50.45 18.29
C GLU A 411 27.01 49.18 17.57
N ARG A 412 27.55 48.01 17.92
CA ARG A 412 27.12 46.73 17.34
C ARG A 412 25.71 46.36 17.75
N GLU A 413 25.34 46.61 19.01
CA GLU A 413 23.98 46.40 19.51
C GLU A 413 22.96 47.29 18.77
N GLN A 414 23.31 48.56 18.50
CA GLN A 414 22.48 49.46 17.67
C GLN A 414 22.36 48.97 16.23
N GLN A 415 23.46 48.55 15.58
CA GLN A 415 23.42 48.01 14.21
C GLN A 415 22.63 46.69 14.11
N GLU A 416 22.62 45.85 15.14
CA GLU A 416 21.81 44.62 15.15
C GLU A 416 20.33 44.91 15.41
N ALA A 417 20.02 45.86 16.31
CA ALA A 417 18.66 46.36 16.53
C ALA A 417 18.05 46.98 15.27
N GLU A 418 18.80 47.83 14.55
CA GLU A 418 18.34 48.45 13.29
C GLU A 418 18.07 47.39 12.22
N LYS A 419 18.98 46.43 12.02
CA LYS A 419 18.79 45.32 11.06
C LYS A 419 17.63 44.40 11.47
N ALA A 420 17.33 44.26 12.76
CA ALA A 420 16.15 43.56 13.24
C ALA A 420 14.86 44.35 12.97
N GLU A 421 14.88 45.69 13.07
CA GLU A 421 13.72 46.51 12.75
C GLU A 421 13.46 46.59 11.23
N GLN A 422 14.48 46.83 10.40
CA GLN A 422 14.37 46.77 8.94
C GLN A 422 13.78 45.40 8.49
N ARG A 423 14.18 44.30 9.13
CA ARG A 423 13.59 42.96 8.91
C ARG A 423 12.12 42.87 9.34
N ARG A 424 11.70 43.54 10.42
CA ARG A 424 10.29 43.62 10.84
C ARG A 424 9.46 44.44 9.86
N GLN A 425 9.96 45.58 9.41
CA GLN A 425 9.30 46.46 8.45
C GLN A 425 9.12 45.74 7.09
N ALA A 426 10.19 45.17 6.52
CA ALA A 426 10.12 44.39 5.28
C ALA A 426 9.23 43.12 5.38
N ALA A 427 9.13 42.51 6.56
CA ALA A 427 8.19 41.41 6.81
C ALA A 427 6.73 41.88 6.95
N ALA A 428 6.49 43.11 7.43
CA ALA A 428 5.16 43.72 7.50
C ALA A 428 4.66 44.15 6.10
N GLU A 429 5.52 44.76 5.27
CA GLU A 429 5.18 45.09 3.89
C GLU A 429 4.89 43.85 3.05
N LYS A 430 5.73 42.81 3.14
CA LYS A 430 5.46 41.53 2.44
C LYS A 430 4.17 40.87 2.90
N LYS A 431 3.74 41.07 4.15
CA LYS A 431 2.41 40.63 4.61
C LYS A 431 1.28 41.47 4.00
N ARG A 432 1.41 42.80 3.97
CA ARG A 432 0.43 43.69 3.33
C ARG A 432 0.24 43.38 1.84
N LEU A 433 1.34 43.30 1.07
CA LEU A 433 1.31 42.93 -0.35
C LEU A 433 0.71 41.53 -0.59
N ALA A 434 1.01 40.55 0.28
CA ALA A 434 0.43 39.21 0.18
C ALA A 434 -1.07 39.18 0.53
N GLU A 435 -1.52 40.02 1.47
CA GLU A 435 -2.93 40.13 1.86
C GLU A 435 -3.76 40.89 0.81
N GLU A 436 -3.22 41.97 0.27
CA GLU A 436 -3.83 42.75 -0.82
C GLU A 436 -4.00 41.91 -2.09
N ALA A 437 -2.94 41.19 -2.51
CA ALA A 437 -3.02 40.23 -3.61
C ALA A 437 -3.98 39.05 -3.34
N LEU A 438 -4.28 38.75 -2.07
CA LEU A 438 -5.31 37.76 -1.70
C LEU A 438 -6.73 38.37 -1.78
N GLN A 439 -6.90 39.65 -1.43
CA GLN A 439 -8.17 40.36 -1.59
C GLN A 439 -8.52 40.60 -3.06
N GLU A 440 -7.56 40.98 -3.89
CA GLU A 440 -7.75 41.14 -5.34
C GLU A 440 -8.18 39.81 -5.98
N LYS A 441 -7.46 38.71 -5.70
CA LYS A 441 -7.82 37.37 -6.19
C LYS A 441 -9.21 36.93 -5.71
N ARG A 442 -9.60 37.25 -4.48
CA ARG A 442 -10.96 36.99 -3.97
C ARG A 442 -12.04 37.76 -4.74
N LYS A 443 -11.80 39.04 -5.09
CA LYS A 443 -12.72 39.84 -5.91
C LYS A 443 -12.84 39.25 -7.33
N ALA A 444 -11.72 38.97 -7.99
CA ALA A 444 -11.71 38.38 -9.33
C ALA A 444 -12.35 36.96 -9.37
N GLU A 445 -12.20 36.16 -8.30
CA GLU A 445 -12.87 34.86 -8.19
C GLU A 445 -14.38 34.98 -7.95
N GLN A 446 -14.81 35.95 -7.13
CA GLN A 446 -16.23 36.26 -6.92
C GLN A 446 -16.90 36.76 -8.21
N GLU A 447 -16.23 37.63 -8.97
CA GLU A 447 -16.72 38.14 -10.25
C GLU A 447 -16.84 37.03 -11.30
N ARG A 448 -15.82 36.15 -11.44
CA ARG A 448 -15.90 34.97 -12.30
C ARG A 448 -17.04 34.03 -11.90
N LYS A 449 -17.29 33.84 -10.61
CA LYS A 449 -18.42 33.05 -10.09
C LYS A 449 -19.78 33.72 -10.31
N ALA A 450 -19.85 35.06 -10.37
CA ALA A 450 -21.05 35.78 -10.77
C ALA A 450 -21.33 35.63 -12.27
N ALA A 451 -20.30 35.81 -13.12
CA ALA A 451 -20.41 35.65 -14.57
C ALA A 451 -20.85 34.23 -14.95
N GLN A 452 -20.22 33.19 -14.41
CA GLN A 452 -20.61 31.79 -14.65
C GLN A 452 -22.04 31.46 -14.20
N ARG A 453 -22.54 32.10 -13.14
CA ARG A 453 -23.93 31.93 -12.70
C ARG A 453 -24.91 32.60 -13.66
N ALA A 454 -24.61 33.81 -14.14
CA ALA A 454 -25.42 34.50 -15.14
C ALA A 454 -25.48 33.72 -16.47
N GLU A 455 -24.35 33.18 -16.92
CA GLU A 455 -24.28 32.35 -18.13
C GLU A 455 -25.06 31.04 -17.98
N ALA A 456 -24.88 30.32 -16.86
CA ALA A 456 -25.64 29.11 -16.55
C ALA A 456 -27.16 29.36 -16.45
N GLU A 457 -27.58 30.51 -15.91
CA GLU A 457 -29.00 30.88 -15.84
C GLU A 457 -29.58 31.20 -17.22
N ARG A 458 -28.84 31.87 -18.11
CA ARG A 458 -29.27 32.07 -19.51
C ARG A 458 -29.44 30.73 -20.24
N LEU A 459 -28.49 29.81 -20.09
CA LEU A 459 -28.56 28.48 -20.70
C LEU A 459 -29.70 27.62 -20.11
N ALA A 460 -30.06 27.82 -18.84
CA ALA A 460 -31.23 27.18 -18.23
C ALA A 460 -32.55 27.72 -18.82
N ARG A 461 -32.70 29.05 -18.90
CA ARG A 461 -33.89 29.71 -19.49
C ARG A 461 -34.07 29.36 -20.97
N GLU A 462 -32.98 29.24 -21.74
CA GLU A 462 -33.04 28.81 -23.15
C GLU A 462 -33.58 27.37 -23.29
N ARG A 463 -33.12 26.45 -22.42
CA ARG A 463 -33.60 25.06 -22.40
C ARG A 463 -35.07 24.96 -21.99
N GLU A 464 -35.49 25.77 -21.02
CA GLU A 464 -36.88 25.87 -20.58
C GLU A 464 -37.80 26.37 -21.72
N GLN A 465 -37.37 27.39 -22.49
CA GLN A 465 -38.07 27.85 -23.68
C GLN A 465 -38.17 26.77 -24.76
N GLN A 466 -37.07 26.07 -25.06
CA GLN A 466 -37.09 24.96 -26.03
C GLN A 466 -37.96 23.78 -25.58
N GLU A 467 -38.09 23.50 -24.29
CA GLU A 467 -38.97 22.45 -23.77
C GLU A 467 -40.44 22.90 -23.77
N ALA A 468 -40.72 24.16 -23.44
CA ALA A 468 -42.06 24.76 -23.54
C ALA A 468 -42.58 24.75 -24.99
N GLU A 469 -41.75 25.12 -25.97
CA GLU A 469 -42.12 25.08 -27.39
C GLU A 469 -42.44 23.65 -27.86
N LYS A 470 -41.58 22.67 -27.51
CA LYS A 470 -41.79 21.24 -27.81
C LYS A 470 -43.03 20.69 -27.10
N ALA A 471 -43.38 21.20 -25.92
CA ALA A 471 -44.61 20.87 -25.21
C ALA A 471 -45.85 21.49 -25.91
N GLU A 472 -45.75 22.70 -26.46
CA GLU A 472 -46.85 23.33 -27.21
C GLU A 472 -47.07 22.65 -28.56
N GLN A 473 -46.02 22.39 -29.35
CA GLN A 473 -46.13 21.62 -30.60
C GLN A 473 -46.80 20.25 -30.36
N ARG A 474 -46.49 19.59 -29.24
CA ARG A 474 -47.17 18.36 -28.80
C ARG A 474 -48.65 18.57 -28.44
N ARG A 475 -49.02 19.70 -27.82
CA ARG A 475 -50.43 20.06 -27.54
C ARG A 475 -51.20 20.34 -28.83
N GLN A 476 -50.62 21.06 -29.78
CA GLN A 476 -51.22 21.36 -31.08
C GLN A 476 -51.45 20.06 -31.88
N ALA A 477 -50.43 19.21 -32.03
CA ALA A 477 -50.57 17.90 -32.70
C ALA A 477 -51.55 16.93 -31.99
N ALA A 478 -51.70 17.03 -30.66
CA ALA A 478 -52.71 16.29 -29.92
C ALA A 478 -54.14 16.84 -30.12
N ALA A 479 -54.29 18.15 -30.31
CA ALA A 479 -55.57 18.80 -30.59
C ALA A 479 -56.07 18.46 -32.00
N GLU A 480 -55.19 18.46 -33.01
CA GLU A 480 -55.54 18.00 -34.36
C GLU A 480 -55.95 16.53 -34.40
N LYS A 481 -55.16 15.64 -33.74
CA LYS A 481 -55.54 14.22 -33.61
C LYS A 481 -56.87 14.02 -32.90
N LYS A 482 -57.24 14.87 -31.92
CA LYS A 482 -58.57 14.85 -31.31
C LYS A 482 -59.66 15.27 -32.31
N ARG A 483 -59.47 16.37 -33.05
CA ARG A 483 -60.45 16.83 -34.07
C ARG A 483 -60.70 15.77 -35.15
N LEU A 484 -59.65 15.16 -35.69
CA LEU A 484 -59.74 14.05 -36.66
C LEU A 484 -60.44 12.82 -36.07
N ALA A 485 -60.11 12.44 -34.83
CA ALA A 485 -60.76 11.31 -34.17
C ALA A 485 -62.25 11.57 -33.85
N GLU A 486 -62.62 12.81 -33.55
CA GLU A 486 -63.99 13.21 -33.25
C GLU A 486 -64.86 13.28 -34.51
N GLN A 487 -64.34 13.81 -35.63
CA GLN A 487 -65.00 13.75 -36.93
C GLN A 487 -65.26 12.29 -37.36
N ALA A 488 -64.25 11.43 -37.27
CA ALA A 488 -64.37 10.00 -37.55
C ALA A 488 -65.33 9.25 -36.58
N LEU A 489 -65.59 9.80 -35.39
CA LEU A 489 -66.58 9.28 -34.45
C LEU A 489 -68.01 9.74 -34.80
N GLN A 490 -68.20 10.94 -35.35
CA GLN A 490 -69.51 11.42 -35.79
C GLN A 490 -70.03 10.67 -37.02
N GLU A 491 -69.17 10.38 -38.01
CA GLU A 491 -69.55 9.53 -39.15
C GLU A 491 -69.96 8.12 -38.70
N LYS A 492 -69.13 7.50 -37.85
CA LYS A 492 -69.42 6.17 -37.29
C LYS A 492 -70.72 6.14 -36.50
N ARG A 493 -71.02 7.17 -35.70
CA ARG A 493 -72.29 7.27 -34.96
C ARG A 493 -73.51 7.30 -35.87
N LYS A 494 -73.46 7.99 -37.01
CA LYS A 494 -74.56 7.99 -38.00
C LYS A 494 -74.76 6.60 -38.60
N ALA A 495 -73.68 5.96 -39.09
CA ALA A 495 -73.73 4.61 -39.65
C ALA A 495 -74.09 3.50 -38.63
N GLU A 496 -73.82 3.73 -37.34
CA GLU A 496 -74.15 2.80 -36.25
C GLU A 496 -75.60 2.93 -35.77
N GLN A 497 -76.20 4.14 -35.81
CA GLN A 497 -77.61 4.34 -35.49
C GLN A 497 -78.52 3.61 -36.47
N GLU A 498 -78.23 3.70 -37.77
CA GLU A 498 -78.94 2.99 -38.85
C GLU A 498 -78.88 1.45 -38.66
N ARG A 499 -77.70 0.91 -38.36
CA ARG A 499 -77.52 -0.53 -38.05
C ARG A 499 -78.21 -0.96 -36.76
N LYS A 500 -78.26 -0.10 -35.74
CA LYS A 500 -78.96 -0.38 -34.47
C LYS A 500 -80.48 -0.39 -34.61
N ALA A 501 -81.06 0.29 -35.59
CA ALA A 501 -82.48 0.15 -35.91
C ALA A 501 -82.79 -1.26 -36.44
N ALA A 502 -82.06 -1.71 -37.46
CA ALA A 502 -82.25 -3.04 -38.05
C ALA A 502 -81.97 -4.19 -37.05
N GLN A 503 -80.85 -4.14 -36.32
CA GLN A 503 -80.47 -5.23 -35.41
C GLN A 503 -81.40 -5.40 -34.19
N ARG A 504 -82.15 -4.37 -33.78
CA ARG A 504 -83.07 -4.49 -32.64
C ARG A 504 -84.28 -5.38 -32.93
N ALA A 505 -84.83 -5.32 -34.14
CA ALA A 505 -85.95 -6.17 -34.55
C ALA A 505 -85.59 -7.67 -34.60
N GLU A 506 -84.36 -7.99 -35.03
CA GLU A 506 -83.86 -9.37 -35.11
C GLU A 506 -83.40 -9.89 -33.73
N ALA A 507 -82.77 -9.04 -32.92
CA ALA A 507 -82.29 -9.42 -31.59
C ALA A 507 -83.41 -9.76 -30.60
N GLU A 508 -84.59 -9.13 -30.69
CA GLU A 508 -85.68 -9.42 -29.74
C GLU A 508 -86.22 -10.85 -29.90
N ARG A 509 -86.34 -11.35 -31.14
CA ARG A 509 -86.74 -12.75 -31.39
C ARG A 509 -85.70 -13.72 -30.84
N LEU A 510 -84.42 -13.47 -31.11
CA LEU A 510 -83.32 -14.33 -30.66
C LEU A 510 -83.09 -14.29 -29.13
N ALA A 511 -83.51 -13.22 -28.46
CA ALA A 511 -83.42 -13.09 -27.00
C ALA A 511 -84.40 -14.02 -26.26
N ARG A 512 -85.64 -14.16 -26.76
CA ARG A 512 -86.67 -15.02 -26.12
C ARG A 512 -86.29 -16.52 -26.17
N GLU A 513 -85.66 -16.96 -27.25
CA GLU A 513 -85.13 -18.32 -27.40
C GLU A 513 -83.92 -18.58 -26.50
N ARG A 514 -82.97 -17.62 -26.42
CA ARG A 514 -81.77 -17.75 -25.60
C ARG A 514 -82.05 -17.75 -24.10
N ALA A 515 -83.04 -16.97 -23.64
CA ALA A 515 -83.44 -16.92 -22.24
C ALA A 515 -83.82 -18.31 -21.68
N GLN A 516 -84.51 -19.13 -22.47
CA GLN A 516 -84.89 -20.49 -22.06
C GLN A 516 -83.69 -21.45 -21.99
N GLN A 517 -82.71 -21.32 -22.88
CA GLN A 517 -81.48 -22.13 -22.81
C GLN A 517 -80.48 -21.68 -21.73
N GLU A 518 -80.48 -20.40 -21.35
CA GLU A 518 -79.53 -19.85 -20.37
C GLU A 518 -79.91 -20.24 -18.93
N ALA A 519 -81.20 -20.38 -18.63
CA ALA A 519 -81.70 -20.89 -17.35
C ALA A 519 -81.07 -22.26 -16.99
N GLY A 520 -81.21 -23.28 -17.84
CA GLY A 520 -80.63 -24.61 -17.58
C GLY A 520 -79.10 -24.62 -17.50
N LYS A 521 -78.41 -23.75 -18.26
CA LYS A 521 -76.95 -23.64 -18.26
C LYS A 521 -76.41 -22.92 -17.02
N THR A 522 -77.18 -22.06 -16.37
CA THR A 522 -76.77 -21.40 -15.11
C THR A 522 -76.85 -22.32 -13.90
N GLU A 523 -77.77 -23.28 -13.87
CA GLU A 523 -77.88 -24.27 -12.79
C GLU A 523 -76.75 -25.30 -12.84
N GLN A 524 -76.45 -25.87 -14.02
CA GLN A 524 -75.28 -26.74 -14.21
C GLN A 524 -73.96 -26.03 -13.86
N ARG A 525 -73.84 -24.73 -14.18
CA ARG A 525 -72.68 -23.91 -13.77
C ARG A 525 -72.59 -23.71 -12.25
N ARG A 526 -73.71 -23.61 -11.52
CA ARG A 526 -73.71 -23.56 -10.04
C ARG A 526 -73.22 -24.87 -9.44
N GLN A 527 -73.69 -26.01 -9.94
CA GLN A 527 -73.27 -27.34 -9.46
C GLN A 527 -71.77 -27.58 -9.73
N ALA A 528 -71.30 -27.37 -10.96
CA ALA A 528 -69.89 -27.52 -11.32
C ALA A 528 -68.96 -26.51 -10.59
N ALA A 529 -69.46 -25.33 -10.22
CA ALA A 529 -68.72 -24.37 -9.39
C ALA A 529 -68.63 -24.81 -7.92
N ALA A 530 -69.67 -25.46 -7.38
CA ALA A 530 -69.66 -26.00 -6.02
C ALA A 530 -68.67 -27.18 -5.88
N GLU A 531 -68.64 -28.10 -6.86
CA GLU A 531 -67.66 -29.19 -6.89
C GLU A 531 -66.22 -28.66 -7.04
N LYS A 532 -65.99 -27.69 -7.95
CA LYS A 532 -64.68 -27.04 -8.05
C LYS A 532 -64.25 -26.34 -6.76
N LYS A 533 -65.19 -25.80 -5.97
CA LYS A 533 -64.88 -25.25 -4.65
C LYS A 533 -64.43 -26.35 -3.68
N ARG A 534 -65.15 -27.47 -3.60
CA ARG A 534 -64.78 -28.62 -2.74
C ARG A 534 -63.42 -29.21 -3.12
N LEU A 535 -63.16 -29.44 -4.41
CA LEU A 535 -61.87 -29.94 -4.90
C LEU A 535 -60.72 -28.95 -4.66
N ALA A 536 -60.94 -27.64 -4.84
CA ALA A 536 -59.93 -26.63 -4.54
C ALA A 536 -59.64 -26.52 -3.03
N GLU A 537 -60.64 -26.71 -2.17
CA GLU A 537 -60.50 -26.70 -0.72
C GLU A 537 -59.79 -27.97 -0.20
N GLN A 538 -60.11 -29.15 -0.74
CA GLN A 538 -59.38 -30.39 -0.48
C GLN A 538 -57.90 -30.27 -0.90
N ALA A 539 -57.63 -29.79 -2.11
CA ALA A 539 -56.26 -29.55 -2.59
C ALA A 539 -55.49 -28.50 -1.74
N LEU A 540 -56.19 -27.55 -1.11
CA LEU A 540 -55.59 -26.60 -0.16
C LEU A 540 -55.26 -27.27 1.18
N GLN A 541 -56.11 -28.18 1.66
CA GLN A 541 -55.86 -28.96 2.88
C GLN A 541 -54.71 -29.96 2.69
N GLU A 542 -54.63 -30.65 1.54
CA GLU A 542 -53.51 -31.53 1.19
C GLU A 542 -52.19 -30.76 1.10
N LYS A 543 -52.19 -29.60 0.41
CA LYS A 543 -51.00 -28.73 0.37
C LYS A 543 -50.57 -28.27 1.75
N ARG A 544 -51.50 -27.93 2.65
CA ARG A 544 -51.18 -27.58 4.04
C ARG A 544 -50.56 -28.75 4.82
N LYS A 545 -51.07 -29.98 4.64
CA LYS A 545 -50.47 -31.19 5.24
C LYS A 545 -49.07 -31.45 4.71
N ALA A 546 -48.88 -31.44 3.39
CA ALA A 546 -47.58 -31.63 2.76
C ALA A 546 -46.57 -30.52 3.12
N GLU A 547 -47.02 -29.28 3.33
CA GLU A 547 -46.18 -28.18 3.81
C GLU A 547 -45.78 -28.35 5.29
N GLN A 548 -46.70 -28.82 6.14
CA GLN A 548 -46.40 -29.17 7.53
C GLN A 548 -45.43 -30.35 7.62
N GLU A 549 -45.61 -31.38 6.79
CA GLU A 549 -44.74 -32.54 6.69
C GLU A 549 -43.33 -32.16 6.21
N ARG A 550 -43.21 -31.31 5.18
CA ARG A 550 -41.93 -30.74 4.75
C ARG A 550 -41.25 -29.93 5.86
N LYS A 551 -42.01 -29.15 6.63
CA LYS A 551 -41.49 -28.40 7.79
C LYS A 551 -41.10 -29.30 8.97
N ALA A 552 -41.73 -30.46 9.13
CA ALA A 552 -41.30 -31.49 10.09
C ALA A 552 -40.01 -32.18 9.63
N ALA A 553 -39.93 -32.57 8.35
CA ALA A 553 -38.74 -33.17 7.75
C ALA A 553 -37.51 -32.25 7.84
N GLN A 554 -37.66 -30.97 7.46
CA GLN A 554 -36.59 -29.96 7.60
C GLN A 554 -36.14 -29.74 9.05
N ARG A 555 -37.04 -29.89 10.04
CA ARG A 555 -36.65 -29.81 11.46
C ARG A 555 -35.84 -31.03 11.89
N ALA A 556 -36.29 -32.24 11.52
CA ALA A 556 -35.55 -33.47 11.81
C ALA A 556 -34.18 -33.51 11.11
N GLU A 557 -34.07 -32.96 9.90
CA GLU A 557 -32.80 -32.80 9.18
C GLU A 557 -31.88 -31.78 9.85
N ALA A 558 -32.41 -30.61 10.25
CA ALA A 558 -31.65 -29.61 11.00
C ALA A 558 -31.19 -30.10 12.38
N GLU A 559 -31.99 -30.92 13.05
CA GLU A 559 -31.67 -31.55 14.35
C GLU A 559 -30.57 -32.61 14.21
N ARG A 560 -30.62 -33.45 13.17
CA ARG A 560 -29.52 -34.36 12.80
C ARG A 560 -28.22 -33.60 12.50
N ALA A 561 -28.30 -32.53 11.72
CA ALA A 561 -27.16 -31.68 11.41
C ALA A 561 -26.62 -30.93 12.65
N ALA A 562 -27.47 -30.63 13.64
CA ALA A 562 -27.04 -30.08 14.93
C ALA A 562 -26.25 -31.11 15.76
N HIS A 563 -26.77 -32.34 15.91
CA HIS A 563 -26.08 -33.42 16.61
C HIS A 563 -24.77 -33.84 15.90
N GLU A 564 -24.72 -33.83 14.57
CA GLU A 564 -23.48 -34.08 13.82
C GLU A 564 -22.42 -33.00 14.11
N ARG A 565 -22.82 -31.72 14.11
CA ARG A 565 -21.95 -30.59 14.48
C ARG A 565 -21.49 -30.66 15.93
N GLU A 566 -22.35 -31.09 16.84
CA GLU A 566 -22.01 -31.32 18.25
C GLU A 566 -20.98 -32.44 18.40
N ARG A 567 -21.17 -33.59 17.72
CA ARG A 567 -20.18 -34.68 17.69
C ARG A 567 -18.83 -34.22 17.12
N LEU A 568 -18.83 -33.49 16.01
CA LEU A 568 -17.60 -32.93 15.41
C LEU A 568 -16.94 -31.86 16.30
N ALA A 569 -17.69 -31.16 17.14
CA ALA A 569 -17.15 -30.24 18.14
C ALA A 569 -16.52 -31.00 19.33
N ALA A 570 -17.20 -32.03 19.84
CA ALA A 570 -16.70 -32.90 20.89
C ALA A 570 -15.43 -33.65 20.48
N GLU A 571 -15.40 -34.22 19.27
CA GLU A 571 -14.22 -34.88 18.69
C GLU A 571 -13.03 -33.93 18.59
N LYS A 572 -13.23 -32.70 18.08
CA LYS A 572 -12.18 -31.67 18.04
C LYS A 572 -11.71 -31.25 19.43
N GLN A 573 -12.61 -31.21 20.42
CA GLN A 573 -12.24 -30.93 21.81
C GLN A 573 -11.43 -32.08 22.42
N GLU A 574 -11.73 -33.34 22.06
CA GLU A 574 -10.95 -34.49 22.49
C GLU A 574 -9.57 -34.53 21.82
N GLN A 575 -9.48 -34.33 20.50
CA GLN A 575 -8.20 -34.18 19.78
C GLN A 575 -7.35 -33.06 20.39
N GLN A 576 -7.95 -31.93 20.79
CA GLN A 576 -7.24 -30.86 21.51
C GLN A 576 -6.77 -31.30 22.91
N ARG A 577 -7.54 -32.09 23.65
CA ARG A 577 -7.11 -32.67 24.95
C ARG A 577 -5.97 -33.67 24.77
N GLN A 578 -6.05 -34.55 23.77
CA GLN A 578 -5.01 -35.53 23.43
C GLN A 578 -3.70 -34.82 23.02
N ALA A 579 -3.76 -33.87 22.09
CA ALA A 579 -2.60 -33.06 21.68
C ALA A 579 -2.03 -32.18 22.82
N ALA A 580 -2.86 -31.75 23.78
CA ALA A 580 -2.39 -31.06 24.98
C ALA A 580 -1.71 -32.01 25.99
N ALA A 581 -2.21 -33.25 26.13
CA ALA A 581 -1.60 -34.28 26.96
C ALA A 581 -0.27 -34.78 26.38
N GLU A 582 -0.18 -34.96 25.06
CA GLU A 582 1.05 -35.28 24.34
C GLU A 582 2.09 -34.18 24.51
N LYS A 583 1.73 -32.91 24.29
CA LYS A 583 2.63 -31.76 24.52
C LYS A 583 3.12 -31.67 25.97
N LYS A 584 2.31 -32.07 26.96
CA LYS A 584 2.75 -32.21 28.36
C LYS A 584 3.78 -33.33 28.51
N ARG A 585 3.54 -34.53 27.95
CA ARG A 585 4.49 -35.66 27.98
C ARG A 585 5.82 -35.29 27.34
N VAL A 586 5.82 -34.68 26.15
CA VAL A 586 7.04 -34.24 25.45
C VAL A 586 7.78 -33.16 26.25
N ALA A 587 7.07 -32.19 26.85
CA ALA A 587 7.69 -31.18 27.70
C ALA A 587 8.29 -31.76 29.00
N GLU A 588 7.65 -32.78 29.57
CA GLU A 588 8.15 -33.50 30.75
C GLU A 588 9.36 -34.37 30.42
N GLN A 589 9.35 -35.10 29.30
CA GLN A 589 10.50 -35.85 28.79
C GLN A 589 11.69 -34.91 28.56
N ALA A 590 11.49 -33.78 27.87
CA ALA A 590 12.53 -32.78 27.65
C ALA A 590 13.05 -32.13 28.96
N LEU A 591 12.24 -32.11 30.04
CA LEU A 591 12.70 -31.68 31.37
C LEU A 591 13.52 -32.77 32.07
N GLN A 592 13.13 -34.05 31.93
CA GLN A 592 13.90 -35.18 32.45
C GLN A 592 15.26 -35.32 31.74
N GLU A 593 15.31 -35.15 30.42
CA GLU A 593 16.56 -35.13 29.64
C GLU A 593 17.49 -33.99 30.07
N LYS A 594 16.94 -32.77 30.25
CA LYS A 594 17.72 -31.63 30.77
C LYS A 594 18.28 -31.90 32.16
N ARG A 595 17.49 -32.51 33.07
CA ARG A 595 17.96 -32.91 34.40
C ARG A 595 19.07 -33.97 34.33
N LYS A 596 18.97 -34.96 33.44
CA LYS A 596 20.03 -35.95 33.21
C LYS A 596 21.31 -35.29 32.68
N ALA A 597 21.22 -34.44 31.66
CA ALA A 597 22.36 -33.72 31.10
C ALA A 597 23.00 -32.73 32.09
N GLU A 598 22.21 -32.14 33.00
CA GLU A 598 22.71 -31.29 34.08
C GLU A 598 23.44 -32.12 35.16
N GLN A 599 22.89 -33.27 35.56
CA GLN A 599 23.55 -34.22 36.46
C GLN A 599 24.86 -34.75 35.86
N GLU A 600 24.87 -35.08 34.58
CA GLU A 600 26.06 -35.53 33.84
C GLU A 600 27.13 -34.42 33.79
N ARG A 601 26.74 -33.16 33.51
CA ARG A 601 27.66 -32.01 33.58
C ARG A 601 28.23 -31.79 34.98
N LEU A 602 27.42 -31.95 36.03
CA LEU A 602 27.89 -31.86 37.42
C LEU A 602 28.83 -33.01 37.79
N ALA A 603 28.60 -34.22 37.27
CA ALA A 603 29.51 -35.36 37.43
C ALA A 603 30.83 -35.13 36.67
N ALA A 604 30.78 -34.66 35.42
CA ALA A 604 31.96 -34.32 34.63
C ALA A 604 32.79 -33.19 35.28
N LEU A 605 32.15 -32.16 35.82
CA LEU A 605 32.81 -31.08 36.55
C LEU A 605 33.52 -31.61 37.81
N LYS A 606 32.87 -32.48 38.59
CA LYS A 606 33.49 -33.13 39.75
C LYS A 606 34.68 -34.00 39.36
N ALA A 607 34.56 -34.79 38.28
CA ALA A 607 35.65 -35.62 37.77
C ALA A 607 36.83 -34.76 37.25
N GLN A 608 36.56 -33.59 36.68
CA GLN A 608 37.59 -32.62 36.28
C GLN A 608 38.29 -32.01 37.50
N GLN A 609 37.54 -31.61 38.54
CA GLN A 609 38.10 -31.12 39.80
C GLN A 609 38.94 -32.19 40.52
N GLU A 610 38.50 -33.44 40.52
CA GLU A 610 39.25 -34.56 41.10
C GLU A 610 40.56 -34.83 40.34
N LYS A 611 40.53 -34.79 38.99
CA LYS A 611 41.74 -34.88 38.16
C LYS A 611 42.71 -33.73 38.47
N GLN A 612 42.23 -32.49 38.53
CA GLN A 612 43.06 -31.33 38.88
C GLN A 612 43.60 -31.39 40.32
N ALA A 613 42.84 -31.97 41.27
CA ALA A 613 43.32 -32.20 42.63
C ALA A 613 44.43 -33.26 42.67
N LYS A 614 44.29 -34.36 41.92
CA LYS A 614 45.32 -35.41 41.78
C LYS A 614 46.59 -34.87 41.10
N GLU A 615 46.44 -34.10 40.03
CA GLU A 615 47.54 -33.44 39.32
C GLU A 615 48.28 -32.45 40.25
N ARG A 616 47.55 -31.61 41.00
CA ARG A 616 48.13 -30.70 42.00
C ARG A 616 48.85 -31.46 43.12
N ALA A 617 48.31 -32.59 43.58
CA ALA A 617 48.96 -33.43 44.60
C ALA A 617 50.26 -34.07 44.06
N GLN A 618 50.26 -34.55 42.82
CA GLN A 618 51.45 -35.07 42.14
C GLN A 618 52.51 -33.98 41.94
N ALA A 619 52.12 -32.78 41.48
CA ALA A 619 53.02 -31.65 41.35
C ALA A 619 53.60 -31.18 42.70
N ALA A 620 52.79 -31.21 43.77
CA ALA A 620 53.26 -30.92 45.13
C ALA A 620 54.24 -31.99 45.65
N ALA A 621 53.99 -33.27 45.38
CA ALA A 621 54.89 -34.36 45.72
C ALA A 621 56.23 -34.27 44.98
N ALA A 622 56.21 -34.07 43.66
CA ALA A 622 57.42 -33.86 42.86
C ALA A 622 58.21 -32.62 43.31
N LYS A 623 57.53 -31.52 43.66
CA LYS A 623 58.18 -30.32 44.23
C LYS A 623 58.81 -30.59 45.61
N ALA A 624 58.18 -31.42 46.44
CA ALA A 624 58.73 -31.84 47.73
C ALA A 624 59.93 -32.79 47.56
N GLU A 625 59.94 -33.65 46.54
CA GLU A 625 61.09 -34.47 46.19
C GLU A 625 62.27 -33.62 45.69
N LEU A 626 62.05 -32.71 44.75
CA LEU A 626 63.07 -31.75 44.30
C LEU A 626 63.63 -30.91 45.46
N ALA A 627 62.79 -30.50 46.42
CA ALA A 627 63.25 -29.82 47.63
C ALA A 627 64.11 -30.72 48.53
N ARG A 628 63.78 -32.01 48.68
CA ARG A 628 64.61 -32.99 49.40
C ARG A 628 65.95 -33.21 48.71
N LEU A 629 65.96 -33.34 47.39
CA LEU A 629 67.18 -33.48 46.58
C LEU A 629 68.08 -32.25 46.71
N ALA A 630 67.54 -31.04 46.60
CA ALA A 630 68.29 -29.79 46.78
C ALA A 630 68.85 -29.62 48.21
N VAL A 631 68.17 -30.14 49.24
CA VAL A 631 68.71 -30.18 50.62
C VAL A 631 69.82 -31.23 50.77
N ALA A 632 69.68 -32.39 50.12
CA ALA A 632 70.73 -33.42 50.10
C ALA A 632 71.99 -32.96 49.34
N GLU A 633 71.81 -32.27 48.21
CA GLU A 633 72.88 -31.64 47.44
C GLU A 633 73.62 -30.57 48.25
N LYS A 634 72.89 -29.65 48.90
CA LYS A 634 73.49 -28.66 49.81
C LYS A 634 74.31 -29.31 50.92
N LYS A 635 73.83 -30.40 51.52
CA LYS A 635 74.59 -31.16 52.52
C LYS A 635 75.85 -31.80 51.93
N ARG A 636 75.80 -32.35 50.72
CA ARG A 636 77.00 -32.88 50.02
C ARG A 636 78.03 -31.77 49.76
N VAL A 637 77.60 -30.62 49.25
CA VAL A 637 78.50 -29.47 49.00
C VAL A 637 79.09 -28.93 50.31
N GLU A 638 78.32 -28.90 51.39
CA GLU A 638 78.82 -28.52 52.71
C GLU A 638 79.83 -29.54 53.27
N GLN A 639 79.56 -30.84 53.14
CA GLN A 639 80.50 -31.91 53.51
C GLN A 639 81.80 -31.83 52.70
N GLU A 640 81.71 -31.66 51.38
CA GLU A 640 82.89 -31.51 50.51
C GLU A 640 83.70 -30.26 50.88
N GLN A 641 83.04 -29.14 51.25
CA GLN A 641 83.74 -27.97 51.76
C GLN A 641 84.40 -28.22 53.12
N GLN A 642 83.79 -29.00 54.02
CA GLN A 642 84.41 -29.39 55.29
C GLN A 642 85.61 -30.32 55.06
N GLU A 643 85.54 -31.27 54.13
CA GLU A 643 86.64 -32.15 53.75
C GLU A 643 87.78 -31.38 53.08
N ARG A 644 87.48 -30.47 52.13
CA ARG A 644 88.47 -29.55 51.54
C ARG A 644 89.18 -28.71 52.60
N ARG A 645 88.44 -28.14 53.57
CA ARG A 645 89.03 -27.38 54.70
C ARG A 645 89.88 -28.24 55.62
N ARG A 646 89.50 -29.51 55.85
CA ARG A 646 90.34 -30.47 56.62
C ARG A 646 91.63 -30.79 55.87
N ALA A 647 91.55 -31.13 54.59
CA ALA A 647 92.73 -31.41 53.76
C ALA A 647 93.64 -30.18 53.58
N GLU A 648 93.08 -28.97 53.55
CA GLU A 648 93.84 -27.71 53.55
C GLU A 648 94.52 -27.46 54.90
N ALA A 649 93.81 -27.66 56.02
CA ALA A 649 94.38 -27.56 57.36
C ALA A 649 95.48 -28.62 57.59
N GLU A 650 95.31 -29.83 57.07
CA GLU A 650 96.30 -30.91 57.10
C GLU A 650 97.53 -30.57 56.24
N ARG A 651 97.35 -30.03 55.02
CA ARG A 651 98.46 -29.50 54.20
C ARG A 651 99.20 -28.36 54.91
N LEU A 652 98.50 -27.45 55.58
CA LEU A 652 99.11 -26.38 56.37
C LEU A 652 99.83 -26.92 57.62
N ALA A 653 99.33 -27.98 58.25
CA ALA A 653 100.00 -28.67 59.34
C ALA A 653 101.27 -29.41 58.86
N ALA A 654 101.19 -30.09 57.72
CA ALA A 654 102.34 -30.75 57.09
C ALA A 654 103.41 -29.74 56.64
N LEU A 655 103.02 -28.61 56.04
CA LEU A 655 103.93 -27.50 55.70
C LEU A 655 104.57 -26.90 56.96
N ARG A 656 103.84 -26.76 58.07
CA ARG A 656 104.39 -26.32 59.35
C ARG A 656 105.36 -27.35 59.95
N ALA A 657 105.02 -28.64 59.91
CA ALA A 657 105.88 -29.71 60.38
C ALA A 657 107.16 -29.81 59.53
N GLN A 658 107.07 -29.65 58.21
CA GLN A 658 108.22 -29.61 57.31
C GLN A 658 109.06 -28.34 57.54
N ALA A 659 108.44 -27.18 57.78
CA ALA A 659 109.15 -25.96 58.15
C ALA A 659 109.83 -26.09 59.53
N GLU A 660 109.22 -26.80 60.48
CA GLU A 660 109.83 -27.10 61.77
C GLU A 660 110.95 -28.13 61.66
N GLN A 661 110.82 -29.15 60.80
CA GLN A 661 111.91 -30.07 60.46
C GLN A 661 113.07 -29.29 59.82
N LEU A 662 112.82 -28.44 58.83
CA LEU A 662 113.83 -27.56 58.23
C LEU A 662 114.42 -26.56 59.23
N ALA A 663 113.67 -26.12 60.25
CA ALA A 663 114.19 -25.27 61.33
C ALA A 663 115.04 -26.07 62.33
N ARG A 664 114.67 -27.31 62.64
CA ARG A 664 115.47 -28.25 63.46
C ARG A 664 116.74 -28.68 62.73
N GLU A 665 116.66 -28.96 61.43
CA GLU A 665 117.79 -29.20 60.54
C GLU A 665 118.67 -27.96 60.42
N ARG A 666 118.10 -26.75 60.29
CA ARG A 666 118.88 -25.50 60.33
C ARG A 666 119.52 -25.26 61.68
N LEU A 667 118.89 -25.58 62.80
CA LEU A 667 119.51 -25.50 64.13
C LEU A 667 120.57 -26.59 64.37
N ALA A 668 120.40 -27.78 63.79
CA ALA A 668 121.41 -28.84 63.83
C ALA A 668 122.59 -28.50 62.91
N ALA A 669 122.32 -27.96 61.72
CA ALA A 669 123.30 -27.45 60.78
C ALA A 669 123.99 -26.19 61.32
N GLU A 670 123.31 -25.29 62.01
CA GLU A 670 123.89 -24.13 62.69
C GLU A 670 124.74 -24.58 63.88
N LYS A 671 124.35 -25.61 64.64
CA LYS A 671 125.22 -26.19 65.69
C LYS A 671 126.43 -26.91 65.09
N ALA A 672 126.26 -27.64 64.00
CA ALA A 672 127.37 -28.24 63.25
C ALA A 672 128.24 -27.17 62.55
N GLU A 673 127.67 -26.03 62.18
CA GLU A 673 128.36 -24.90 61.60
C GLU A 673 129.05 -24.05 62.69
N GLN A 674 128.48 -23.89 63.88
CA GLN A 674 129.17 -23.32 65.04
C GLN A 674 130.37 -24.21 65.42
N ALA A 675 130.20 -25.54 65.40
CA ALA A 675 131.29 -26.51 65.56
C ALA A 675 132.29 -26.57 64.38
N ARG A 676 132.00 -25.92 63.24
CA ARG A 676 132.93 -25.77 62.09
C ARG A 676 133.49 -24.35 61.95
N ARG A 677 132.80 -23.31 62.44
CA ARG A 677 133.23 -21.90 62.49
C ARG A 677 134.19 -21.64 63.64
N THR A 678 134.26 -22.51 64.64
CA THR A 678 135.42 -22.65 65.53
C THR A 678 136.63 -23.32 64.86
N ALA A 679 136.50 -23.80 63.61
CA ALA A 679 137.46 -24.71 62.98
C ALA A 679 137.85 -24.38 61.51
N VAL A 680 137.48 -23.20 60.97
CA VAL A 680 138.21 -22.45 59.92
C VAL A 680 137.52 -21.12 59.63
N ALA A 681 138.29 -20.07 59.33
CA ALA A 681 137.82 -18.80 58.80
C ALA A 681 138.55 -18.43 57.51
N ALA A 682 137.84 -17.95 56.47
CA ALA A 682 138.27 -16.98 55.43
C ALA A 682 137.35 -17.00 54.19
N ALA A 683 137.02 -15.80 53.66
CA ALA A 683 136.49 -15.49 52.31
C ALA A 683 135.16 -16.16 51.83
N GLY A 684 134.42 -15.60 50.86
CA GLY A 684 134.48 -14.28 50.22
C GLY A 684 133.69 -14.21 48.89
N GLN A 685 133.15 -13.02 48.55
CA GLN A 685 132.50 -12.65 47.25
C GLN A 685 131.17 -13.39 46.89
N LEU A 686 130.04 -12.75 46.49
CA LEU A 686 129.69 -11.85 45.34
C LEU A 686 129.52 -12.58 43.98
N PRO A 687 128.70 -12.12 43.01
CA PRO A 687 127.48 -11.25 43.04
C PRO A 687 126.35 -11.68 42.03
N ALA A 688 125.37 -10.79 41.76
CA ALA A 688 124.58 -10.66 40.50
C ALA A 688 123.50 -11.73 40.15
N ALA A 689 122.50 -11.50 39.29
CA ALA A 689 121.77 -10.26 38.87
C ALA A 689 120.50 -10.63 38.04
N ALA A 690 119.60 -9.65 37.79
CA ALA A 690 118.54 -9.63 36.75
C ALA A 690 117.39 -10.67 36.86
N LYS A 691 116.22 -10.53 36.20
CA LYS A 691 115.26 -9.41 35.93
C LYS A 691 113.91 -10.06 35.46
N PRO A 692 112.77 -9.34 35.36
CA PRO A 692 111.45 -9.92 35.05
C PRO A 692 111.10 -9.91 33.54
N VAL A 693 109.99 -10.56 33.14
CA VAL A 693 109.10 -10.13 32.02
C VAL A 693 107.72 -10.82 32.05
N GLU A 694 106.77 -10.29 31.26
CA GLU A 694 105.32 -10.56 31.19
C GLU A 694 104.90 -11.80 30.37
N ALA A 695 103.64 -12.26 30.54
CA ALA A 695 102.66 -12.58 29.46
C ALA A 695 101.23 -12.72 30.07
N LYS A 696 100.11 -12.19 29.53
CA LYS A 696 99.39 -12.48 28.24
C LYS A 696 98.92 -13.95 28.14
N LYS A 697 97.65 -14.30 27.88
CA LYS A 697 96.64 -13.82 26.88
C LYS A 697 95.18 -13.96 27.43
N GLU A 698 94.17 -13.23 26.94
CA GLU A 698 93.14 -13.56 25.89
C GLU A 698 92.47 -14.95 26.04
N THR A 699 91.20 -15.20 25.68
CA THR A 699 90.14 -14.52 24.87
C THR A 699 88.79 -14.53 25.62
N ALA A 700 87.86 -13.56 25.56
CA ALA A 700 87.23 -12.85 24.43
C ALA A 700 86.25 -13.72 23.59
N GLY A 701 84.96 -13.35 23.55
CA GLY A 701 83.96 -14.01 22.69
C GLY A 701 82.51 -13.49 22.83
N PRO A 702 82.13 -12.40 22.14
CA PRO A 702 80.76 -11.87 22.11
C PRO A 702 80.06 -11.94 20.73
N ARG A 703 78.71 -11.96 20.72
CA ARG A 703 77.83 -11.72 19.54
C ARG A 703 77.89 -12.86 18.48
N PRO A 704 76.95 -13.00 17.50
CA PRO A 704 76.11 -11.98 16.84
C PRO A 704 74.63 -11.94 17.26
N SER A 705 74.02 -10.79 16.93
CA SER A 705 72.58 -10.56 16.87
C SER A 705 72.12 -10.62 15.41
N GLU A 706 71.06 -11.36 15.09
CA GLU A 706 70.42 -11.30 13.77
C GLU A 706 68.92 -11.00 13.86
N LYS A 707 68.52 -10.02 13.03
CA LYS A 707 67.22 -9.81 12.34
C LYS A 707 65.91 -9.96 13.14
N PRO A 708 65.05 -8.92 13.20
CA PRO A 708 63.64 -9.12 13.54
C PRO A 708 62.96 -9.98 12.45
N PRO A 709 61.93 -10.77 12.79
CA PRO A 709 61.19 -11.54 11.80
C PRO A 709 60.41 -10.60 10.87
N GLU A 710 60.53 -10.83 9.57
CA GLU A 710 59.66 -10.17 8.59
C GLU A 710 58.20 -10.55 8.87
N GLU A 711 57.34 -9.55 9.06
CA GLU A 711 55.90 -9.77 9.10
C GLU A 711 55.44 -10.28 7.73
N LYS A 712 55.32 -11.60 7.61
CA LYS A 712 54.59 -12.25 6.51
C LYS A 712 53.13 -11.85 6.63
N GLY A 713 52.81 -10.67 6.07
CA GLY A 713 51.49 -10.08 6.10
C GLY A 713 50.46 -11.11 5.71
N LEU A 714 49.60 -11.46 6.67
CA LEU A 714 48.62 -12.52 6.47
C LEU A 714 47.75 -12.10 5.29
N VAL A 715 47.83 -12.82 4.17
CA VAL A 715 47.06 -12.49 2.96
C VAL A 715 45.60 -12.81 3.27
N ILE A 716 44.91 -11.82 3.84
CA ILE A 716 43.48 -11.90 4.14
C ILE A 716 42.80 -12.20 2.81
N PRO A 717 42.15 -13.36 2.65
CA PRO A 717 41.52 -13.72 1.38
C PRO A 717 40.49 -12.64 1.07
N SER A 718 40.58 -12.05 -0.13
CA SER A 718 39.72 -10.92 -0.52
C SER A 718 38.26 -11.27 -0.25
N ILE A 719 37.67 -10.60 0.74
CA ILE A 719 36.29 -10.88 1.17
C ILE A 719 35.37 -10.33 0.09
N HIS A 720 34.88 -11.21 -0.76
CA HIS A 720 33.91 -10.88 -1.80
C HIS A 720 32.51 -10.92 -1.19
N GLY A 721 31.76 -9.85 -1.40
CA GLY A 721 30.35 -9.73 -1.02
C GLY A 721 29.63 -8.82 -1.98
N ASP A 722 28.33 -9.03 -2.15
CA ASP A 722 27.48 -8.35 -3.14
C ASP A 722 27.58 -6.82 -3.12
N LEU A 723 27.86 -6.23 -1.94
CA LEU A 723 28.11 -4.79 -1.79
C LEU A 723 29.37 -4.51 -0.98
N LYS A 724 30.21 -3.60 -1.50
CA LYS A 724 31.42 -3.11 -0.84
C LYS A 724 31.55 -1.60 -1.01
N LEU A 725 31.42 -0.85 0.09
CA LEU A 725 31.70 0.59 0.14
C LEU A 725 33.13 0.82 0.65
N ILE A 726 33.93 1.51 -0.14
CA ILE A 726 35.30 1.93 0.20
C ILE A 726 35.27 3.41 0.57
N VAL A 727 35.74 3.74 1.77
CA VAL A 727 35.93 5.12 2.26
C VAL A 727 37.42 5.39 2.39
N ALA A 728 37.95 6.32 1.61
CA ALA A 728 39.33 6.80 1.74
C ALA A 728 39.34 8.20 2.40
N GLY A 729 40.11 8.38 3.47
CA GLY A 729 40.20 9.66 4.16
C GLY A 729 40.61 9.57 5.64
N ALA A 730 39.94 10.35 6.49
CA ALA A 730 40.26 10.46 7.91
C ALA A 730 40.13 9.12 8.64
N HIS A 731 41.03 8.88 9.61
CA HIS A 731 41.20 7.58 10.25
C HIS A 731 39.97 7.09 11.01
N ASP A 732 39.15 7.99 11.57
CA ASP A 732 38.12 7.69 12.58
C ASP A 732 36.69 7.98 12.10
N VAL A 733 36.33 7.23 11.07
CA VAL A 733 34.98 7.21 10.48
C VAL A 733 34.26 5.90 10.80
N LYS A 734 33.16 6.00 11.53
CA LYS A 734 32.30 4.88 11.92
C LYS A 734 31.30 4.60 10.80
N LEU A 735 31.42 3.41 10.21
CA LEU A 735 30.56 2.95 9.12
C LEU A 735 29.32 2.25 9.67
N SER A 736 28.14 2.67 9.22
CA SER A 736 26.87 2.03 9.54
C SER A 736 26.09 1.75 8.25
N VAL A 737 25.45 0.58 8.21
CA VAL A 737 24.57 0.20 7.09
C VAL A 737 23.21 -0.14 7.64
N SER A 738 22.18 0.21 6.89
CA SER A 738 20.80 -0.13 7.21
C SER A 738 20.03 -0.56 5.97
N PHE A 739 19.09 -1.49 6.15
CA PHE A 739 18.38 -2.19 5.07
C PHE A 739 16.87 -2.01 5.19
N LYS A 740 16.26 -1.55 4.10
CA LYS A 740 14.83 -1.26 3.93
C LYS A 740 14.27 -2.19 2.86
N GLU A 741 13.45 -3.14 3.28
CA GLU A 741 12.93 -4.24 2.47
C GLU A 741 12.03 -3.71 1.33
N TYR A 742 12.45 -3.87 0.07
CA TYR A 742 11.78 -3.32 -1.11
C TYR A 742 11.85 -4.31 -2.30
N PRO A 743 11.06 -5.41 -2.24
CA PRO A 743 11.07 -6.47 -3.25
C PRO A 743 10.53 -5.97 -4.59
N LYS A 744 10.94 -6.61 -5.69
CA LYS A 744 10.57 -6.23 -7.06
C LYS A 744 9.07 -6.01 -7.26
N SER A 745 8.24 -6.86 -6.67
CA SER A 745 6.77 -6.78 -6.74
C SER A 745 6.16 -5.50 -6.14
N LYS A 746 6.92 -4.70 -5.38
CA LYS A 746 6.48 -3.41 -4.83
C LYS A 746 7.02 -2.19 -5.58
N ARG A 747 7.83 -2.36 -6.64
CA ARG A 747 8.56 -1.25 -7.26
C ARG A 747 7.72 -0.31 -8.11
N GLY A 748 6.60 -0.81 -8.65
CA GLY A 748 5.56 -0.01 -9.31
C GLY A 748 4.77 0.91 -8.36
N ARG A 749 5.18 1.07 -7.10
CA ARG A 749 4.63 2.06 -6.18
C ARG A 749 5.70 2.66 -5.27
N ALA A 750 5.48 3.92 -4.89
CA ALA A 750 6.18 4.54 -3.77
C ALA A 750 5.99 3.71 -2.48
N LEU A 751 7.04 3.60 -1.67
CA LEU A 751 6.92 3.03 -0.33
C LEU A 751 6.03 3.95 0.54
N THR A 752 5.20 3.36 1.38
CA THR A 752 4.50 4.12 2.42
C THR A 752 5.48 4.65 3.48
N ARG A 753 5.11 5.72 4.19
CA ARG A 753 5.93 6.29 5.28
C ARG A 753 6.21 5.26 6.39
N ASN A 754 5.27 4.34 6.63
CA ASN A 754 5.43 3.24 7.59
C ASN A 754 6.33 2.11 7.08
N GLU A 755 6.32 1.79 5.78
CA GLU A 755 7.32 0.86 5.19
C GLU A 755 8.72 1.50 5.18
N SER A 756 8.82 2.79 4.91
CA SER A 756 10.09 3.53 4.94
C SER A 756 10.70 3.66 6.34
N ARG A 757 9.90 3.51 7.39
CA ARG A 757 10.36 3.41 8.79
C ARG A 757 10.71 1.98 9.24
N ARG A 758 10.49 0.94 8.42
CA ARG A 758 10.85 -0.46 8.72
C ARG A 758 12.28 -0.78 8.29
N GLU A 759 13.20 0.04 8.75
CA GLU A 759 14.61 -0.08 8.48
C GLU A 759 15.28 -1.03 9.50
N LYS A 760 16.07 -1.99 9.01
CA LYS A 760 16.80 -2.98 9.81
C LYS A 760 18.28 -2.58 9.80
N GLN A 761 18.85 -2.28 10.96
CA GLN A 761 20.29 -1.98 11.04
C GLN A 761 21.10 -3.25 10.78
N LEU A 762 22.15 -3.14 9.97
CA LEU A 762 23.06 -4.23 9.63
C LEU A 762 24.48 -3.94 10.15
N SER A 763 25.17 -4.99 10.57
CA SER A 763 26.60 -4.94 10.92
C SER A 763 27.42 -5.33 9.68
N PRO A 764 27.98 -4.37 8.90
CA PRO A 764 28.89 -4.71 7.82
C PRO A 764 30.19 -5.30 8.39
N ILE A 765 30.89 -6.10 7.59
CA ILE A 765 32.29 -6.46 7.87
C ILE A 765 33.12 -5.22 7.55
N VAL A 766 33.66 -4.56 8.59
CA VAL A 766 34.50 -3.36 8.43
C VAL A 766 35.97 -3.76 8.42
N VAL A 767 36.60 -3.72 7.25
CA VAL A 767 38.03 -3.95 7.08
C VAL A 767 38.76 -2.61 7.13
N LYS A 768 39.84 -2.52 7.92
CA LYS A 768 40.78 -1.39 7.90
C LYS A 768 41.98 -1.77 7.02
N THR A 769 42.29 -0.97 6.02
CA THR A 769 43.50 -1.13 5.18
C THR A 769 44.65 -0.27 5.72
N PRO A 770 45.93 -0.57 5.39
CA PRO A 770 47.04 0.32 5.71
C PRO A 770 46.98 1.67 4.99
N GLU A 771 46.29 1.76 3.84
CA GLU A 771 46.19 2.96 2.99
C GLU A 771 45.23 4.05 3.52
N LYS A 772 44.88 4.01 4.81
CA LYS A 772 43.87 4.89 5.43
C LYS A 772 42.48 4.77 4.80
N THR A 773 42.15 3.58 4.25
CA THR A 773 40.79 3.29 3.78
C THR A 773 40.08 2.32 4.72
N ARG A 774 38.80 2.63 5.03
CA ARG A 774 37.89 1.72 5.72
C ARG A 774 36.90 1.17 4.70
N GLU A 775 36.80 -0.15 4.60
CA GLU A 775 35.91 -0.84 3.68
C GLU A 775 34.75 -1.48 4.47
N ALA A 776 33.50 -1.16 4.12
CA ALA A 776 32.32 -1.83 4.64
C ALA A 776 31.81 -2.85 3.60
N ILE A 777 31.87 -4.13 3.95
CA ILE A 777 31.50 -5.25 3.08
C ILE A 777 30.22 -5.91 3.61
N ILE A 778 29.31 -6.24 2.69
CA ILE A 778 28.08 -7.00 2.95
C ILE A 778 28.17 -8.27 2.12
N GLU A 779 28.35 -9.41 2.78
CA GLU A 779 28.59 -10.69 2.10
C GLU A 779 27.44 -11.12 1.18
N LYS A 780 26.19 -10.88 1.62
CA LYS A 780 24.97 -11.29 0.93
C LYS A 780 23.90 -10.22 1.03
N THR A 781 23.25 -9.92 -0.08
CA THR A 781 22.18 -8.94 -0.20
C THR A 781 20.83 -9.60 -0.50
N GLY A 782 19.76 -8.98 0.00
CA GLY A 782 18.37 -9.31 -0.34
C GLY A 782 17.73 -8.20 -1.18
N GLU A 783 16.54 -8.44 -1.71
CA GLU A 783 15.83 -7.41 -2.48
C GLU A 783 15.42 -6.23 -1.60
N GLY A 784 16.02 -5.06 -1.83
CA GLY A 784 15.71 -3.86 -1.06
C GLY A 784 16.75 -2.76 -1.17
N ILE A 785 16.52 -1.72 -0.38
CA ILE A 785 17.34 -0.50 -0.32
C ILE A 785 18.37 -0.64 0.80
N TYR A 786 19.64 -0.48 0.46
CA TYR A 786 20.77 -0.43 1.38
C TYR A 786 21.23 1.03 1.54
N THR A 787 21.03 1.59 2.73
CA THR A 787 21.49 2.93 3.10
C THR A 787 22.85 2.81 3.79
N PHE A 788 23.86 3.48 3.24
CA PHE A 788 25.19 3.59 3.85
C PHE A 788 25.31 4.96 4.51
N ALA A 789 25.56 4.99 5.82
CA ALA A 789 25.76 6.21 6.58
C ALA A 789 27.09 6.18 7.34
N VAL A 790 27.84 7.28 7.26
CA VAL A 790 29.13 7.46 7.90
C VAL A 790 29.02 8.51 9.00
N GLU A 791 29.61 8.19 10.15
CA GLU A 791 29.62 9.01 11.36
C GLU A 791 31.07 9.36 11.70
N THR A 792 31.43 10.63 11.65
CA THR A 792 32.77 11.12 12.08
C THR A 792 32.80 11.23 13.59
N GLU A 793 33.82 10.66 14.25
CA GLU A 793 33.96 10.79 15.71
C GLU A 793 34.49 12.18 16.12
N GLY A 794 35.18 12.87 15.21
CA GLY A 794 35.51 14.29 15.33
C GLY A 794 34.33 15.22 14.98
N LYS A 795 34.29 16.39 15.64
CA LYS A 795 33.41 17.51 15.29
C LYS A 795 33.83 18.25 14.01
N GLU A 796 35.08 18.07 13.57
CA GLU A 796 35.62 18.78 12.42
C GLU A 796 35.13 18.16 11.09
N PRO A 797 34.84 18.98 10.07
CA PRO A 797 34.38 18.51 8.76
C PRO A 797 35.47 17.74 8.02
N ALA A 798 35.35 16.42 7.95
CA ALA A 798 36.33 15.56 7.28
C ALA A 798 36.01 15.42 5.77
N PRO A 799 36.94 15.75 4.85
CA PRO A 799 36.80 15.42 3.44
C PRO A 799 37.08 13.92 3.23
N LEU A 800 36.10 13.19 2.70
CA LEU A 800 36.16 11.74 2.52
C LEU A 800 35.83 11.38 1.05
N ARG A 801 36.60 10.49 0.43
CA ARG A 801 36.35 10.00 -0.93
C ARG A 801 35.67 8.64 -0.88
N PHE A 802 34.57 8.51 -1.62
CA PHE A 802 33.68 7.36 -1.55
C PHE A 802 33.64 6.61 -2.88
N THR A 803 33.86 5.29 -2.84
CA THR A 803 33.73 4.40 -4.01
C THR A 803 32.90 3.19 -3.63
N LEU A 804 31.79 2.98 -4.34
CA LEU A 804 30.93 1.82 -4.17
C LEU A 804 31.23 0.78 -5.24
N LYS A 805 31.38 -0.47 -4.83
CA LYS A 805 31.43 -1.64 -5.71
C LYS A 805 30.20 -2.51 -5.47
N VAL A 806 29.43 -2.72 -6.53
CA VAL A 806 28.31 -3.67 -6.56
C VAL A 806 28.77 -4.92 -7.32
N TYR A 807 28.72 -6.06 -6.65
CA TYR A 807 29.01 -7.36 -7.23
C TYR A 807 27.65 -8.03 -7.50
N GLU A 808 27.19 -7.95 -8.74
CA GLU A 808 26.01 -8.70 -9.19
C GLU A 808 26.35 -10.20 -9.35
N GLN A 809 25.40 -11.02 -9.77
CA GLN A 809 25.65 -12.46 -10.03
C GLN A 809 26.69 -12.69 -11.16
N SER A 810 26.98 -11.67 -11.96
CA SER A 810 28.14 -11.63 -12.86
C SER A 810 29.43 -11.33 -12.09
N LYS A 811 30.51 -12.09 -12.34
CA LYS A 811 31.83 -11.92 -11.68
C LYS A 811 32.49 -10.54 -11.84
N ALA A 812 31.95 -9.64 -12.67
CA ALA A 812 32.45 -8.29 -12.88
C ALA A 812 31.76 -7.29 -11.95
N ALA A 813 32.54 -6.57 -11.14
CA ALA A 813 32.01 -5.59 -10.19
C ALA A 813 31.71 -4.24 -10.85
N LYS A 814 30.45 -3.79 -10.79
CA LYS A 814 30.07 -2.43 -11.18
C LYS A 814 30.62 -1.45 -10.14
N THR A 815 31.62 -0.66 -10.51
CA THR A 815 32.26 0.32 -9.63
C THR A 815 31.72 1.72 -9.95
N LYS A 816 30.98 2.33 -9.01
CA LYS A 816 30.47 3.71 -9.10
C LYS A 816 31.26 4.58 -8.11
N GLN A 817 31.91 5.64 -8.61
CA GLN A 817 32.56 6.64 -7.76
C GLN A 817 31.52 7.65 -7.28
N LEU A 818 31.43 7.88 -5.98
CA LEU A 818 30.44 8.75 -5.33
C LEU A 818 30.95 10.19 -5.06
N GLY A 819 32.15 10.49 -5.57
CA GLY A 819 32.88 11.73 -5.37
C GLY A 819 33.63 11.81 -4.04
N ALA A 820 34.17 12.99 -3.78
CA ALA A 820 34.56 13.41 -2.43
C ALA A 820 33.40 14.17 -1.80
N ARG A 821 33.08 13.87 -0.53
CA ARG A 821 32.05 14.58 0.24
C ARG A 821 32.62 14.92 1.61
N THR A 822 32.39 16.15 2.06
CA THR A 822 32.76 16.59 3.41
C THR A 822 31.63 16.24 4.37
N ILE A 823 31.92 15.47 5.42
CA ILE A 823 30.91 15.03 6.40
C ILE A 823 31.25 15.60 7.78
N THR A 824 30.22 16.07 8.48
CA THR A 824 30.27 16.55 9.86
C THR A 824 29.28 15.76 10.69
N GLY A 825 29.76 14.94 11.63
CA GLY A 825 28.90 14.01 12.36
C GLY A 825 28.40 12.88 11.46
N LYS A 826 27.10 12.58 11.51
CA LYS A 826 26.49 11.46 10.76
C LYS A 826 25.82 11.92 9.46
N GLY A 827 26.36 11.50 8.32
CA GLY A 827 25.81 11.75 6.98
C GLY A 827 25.48 10.47 6.21
N VAL A 828 24.42 10.49 5.40
CA VAL A 828 24.13 9.43 4.42
C VAL A 828 25.04 9.61 3.21
N VAL A 829 25.80 8.58 2.87
CA VAL A 829 26.79 8.58 1.78
C VAL A 829 26.17 8.10 0.47
N ALA A 830 25.41 7.01 0.54
CA ALA A 830 24.76 6.39 -0.60
C ALA A 830 23.50 5.62 -0.17
N ARG A 831 22.55 5.50 -1.08
CA ARG A 831 21.47 4.50 -1.01
C ARG A 831 21.52 3.66 -2.28
N VAL A 832 21.37 2.35 -2.15
CA VAL A 832 21.55 1.39 -3.26
C VAL A 832 20.38 0.41 -3.29
N LEU A 833 19.72 0.25 -4.43
CA LEU A 833 18.64 -0.71 -4.63
C LEU A 833 19.20 -2.01 -5.23
N MET A 834 19.11 -3.09 -4.46
CA MET A 834 19.55 -4.43 -4.84
C MET A 834 18.37 -5.30 -5.30
N PRO A 835 18.56 -6.22 -6.25
CA PRO A 835 19.86 -6.68 -6.81
C PRO A 835 20.44 -5.87 -7.99
N GLU A 836 19.79 -4.82 -8.48
CA GLU A 836 20.13 -4.14 -9.75
C GLU A 836 21.25 -3.08 -9.64
N GLY A 837 21.77 -2.85 -8.45
CA GLY A 837 22.86 -1.88 -8.22
C GLY A 837 22.49 -0.43 -8.50
N ILE A 838 21.19 -0.07 -8.52
CA ILE A 838 20.73 1.29 -8.81
C ILE A 838 21.00 2.20 -7.61
N LEU A 839 21.77 3.27 -7.81
CA LEU A 839 22.07 4.25 -6.77
C LEU A 839 20.99 5.35 -6.76
N TRP A 840 20.61 5.85 -5.58
CA TRP A 840 19.67 6.98 -5.48
C TRP A 840 20.22 8.28 -6.09
N GLU A 841 21.54 8.48 -6.02
CA GLU A 841 22.24 9.68 -6.51
C GLU A 841 22.61 9.59 -8.01
N ASP A 842 22.13 8.57 -8.71
CA ASP A 842 22.48 8.25 -10.11
C ASP A 842 21.29 8.58 -11.00
N ASP A 843 21.20 9.85 -11.39
CA ASP A 843 20.03 10.38 -12.12
C ASP A 843 19.82 9.72 -13.49
N GLU A 844 20.86 9.14 -14.10
CA GLU A 844 20.75 8.30 -15.31
C GLU A 844 19.81 7.09 -15.12
N ALA A 845 19.63 6.61 -13.89
CA ALA A 845 18.75 5.49 -13.58
C ALA A 845 17.26 5.90 -13.45
N PHE A 846 16.92 7.19 -13.52
CA PHE A 846 15.57 7.70 -13.32
C PHE A 846 15.13 8.64 -14.46
N THR A 847 13.98 8.35 -15.07
CA THR A 847 13.41 9.19 -16.14
C THR A 847 12.79 10.49 -15.62
N GLY A 848 12.61 10.63 -14.31
CA GLY A 848 12.05 11.83 -13.71
C GLY A 848 12.06 11.84 -12.19
N THR A 849 11.84 13.03 -11.62
CA THR A 849 11.73 13.24 -10.17
C THR A 849 10.50 14.08 -9.84
N MET A 850 9.92 13.85 -8.65
CA MET A 850 8.76 14.55 -8.14
C MET A 850 8.96 14.80 -6.65
N GLN A 851 9.04 16.07 -6.26
CA GLN A 851 9.13 16.47 -4.86
C GLN A 851 7.75 16.84 -4.31
N ASP A 852 7.43 16.32 -3.12
CA ASP A 852 6.22 16.64 -2.36
C ASP A 852 6.57 17.08 -0.93
N SER A 853 5.58 17.47 -0.15
CA SER A 853 5.76 17.96 1.22
C SER A 853 6.22 16.89 2.22
N GLU A 854 6.25 15.61 1.85
CA GLU A 854 6.80 14.54 2.68
C GLU A 854 8.19 14.07 2.24
N GLY A 855 8.66 14.39 1.03
CA GLY A 855 9.94 13.93 0.51
C GLY A 855 10.11 14.03 -1.01
N ILE A 856 11.04 13.24 -1.54
CA ILE A 856 11.37 13.19 -2.98
C ILE A 856 11.07 11.78 -3.50
N THR A 857 10.37 11.71 -4.63
CA THR A 857 10.12 10.48 -5.38
C THR A 857 10.90 10.53 -6.69
N LYS A 858 11.87 9.63 -6.90
CA LYS A 858 12.47 9.41 -8.21
C LYS A 858 11.78 8.23 -8.89
N PHE A 859 11.55 8.34 -10.19
CA PHE A 859 10.88 7.29 -10.97
C PHE A 859 11.56 7.03 -12.31
N ASN A 860 11.42 5.79 -12.79
CA ASN A 860 11.85 5.36 -14.11
C ASN A 860 10.63 4.76 -14.82
N ALA A 861 10.19 5.40 -15.90
CA ALA A 861 8.99 5.04 -16.64
C ALA A 861 9.14 3.70 -17.37
N ASP A 862 10.32 3.42 -17.93
CA ASP A 862 10.58 2.23 -18.76
C ASP A 862 10.63 0.95 -17.91
N THR A 863 11.19 1.03 -16.70
CA THR A 863 11.26 -0.10 -15.76
C THR A 863 10.11 -0.12 -14.75
N GLY A 864 9.27 0.91 -14.71
CA GLY A 864 8.22 1.08 -13.70
C GLY A 864 8.73 1.21 -12.26
N LEU A 865 9.96 1.69 -12.03
CA LEU A 865 10.52 1.87 -10.68
C LEU A 865 10.04 3.20 -10.09
N VAL A 866 9.50 3.20 -8.87
CA VAL A 866 8.99 4.41 -8.18
C VAL A 866 9.50 4.47 -6.74
N TRP A 867 10.73 4.98 -6.55
CA TRP A 867 11.38 5.04 -5.25
C TRP A 867 11.09 6.40 -4.57
N LYS A 868 10.40 6.39 -3.42
CA LYS A 868 10.22 7.56 -2.55
C LYS A 868 11.15 7.50 -1.32
N GLU A 869 11.92 8.56 -1.13
CA GLU A 869 12.64 8.87 0.10
C GLU A 869 11.92 10.00 0.83
N TYR A 870 11.60 9.77 2.10
CA TYR A 870 10.91 10.76 2.94
C TYR A 870 11.93 11.70 3.58
N ALA A 871 11.53 12.94 3.84
CA ALA A 871 12.24 13.82 4.74
C ALA A 871 12.35 13.17 6.14
N GLN A 872 13.56 13.21 6.71
CA GLN A 872 13.88 12.62 8.01
C GLN A 872 13.49 13.54 9.17
#